data_AF-A0A523NI96-F1
#
_entry.id   AF-A0A523NI96-F1
#
_cell.length_a   1.000
_cell.length_b   1.000
_cell.length_c   1.000
_cell.angle_alpha   90.00
_cell.angle_beta   90.00
_cell.angle_gamma   90.00
#
_symmetry.space_group_name_H-M   'P 1'
#
loop_
_entity.id
_entity.type
_entity.pdbx_description
1 polymer ?
#
loop_
_entity_poly.entity_id
_entity_poly.type
_entity_poly.pdbx_seq_one_letter_code
_entity_poly.pdbx_strand_id
1 'polypeptide(L)'
;MAKKTSTIRVFELARELSVTSKDLIAKCEAEGIPKITNHMSTISLGLAATVREWFGGGDVSTITAVETAAPVDLAKVRAKAKKKAPRKKAVAPAEKPVAETPVAATSEAALPAVEMPKAPVETLPPAVAAPSSDGPPPPLQEQPPAAPEPLAPLEQPEPLAPAASAPDTDSGAPPAPGETRVRPNVPSRPEVVKPAGPMLQVPSATRLAGPKIIRVETPEPVTHRRPIDRRPDAIRHSGPRAGRGVGVPGEVPLSPDDKSARPGGRTTRRNKRRTATARDDAGRTGKIGTGTGTGTDQPFNWRTQDLREREARLNRAGGFFKAHRRDLRRSSGGGERAITAAQSGGSVTIAEPITIKDLSSATGVKAVEIVKKLFLAGKPVTVNSVIDGDTATEVMLEYNIELEIIELKTSEQVIEEQFRERTTVDVQPRSPVITILGHVDHGKTSLLDRIRNANVAAGEAGGITQATSAFRVPVHAGDKDHVITFIDTPGHEAFSEMRARGAKVTDIAVLVIAADDGVMPQTIESINHAKAAEVPIVVALNKIDKPEATDTNIQRILGQLAEHELNPTEWGGSTEVVRTSATKGEGIQDLLDALDYQAELLNLTADFGGEAQGTVLEAHLAEGRGPVASILVQQGCLKRGDVVVVGRGYGRVRDIMDDQGKRGDEALPSSPVTISGINEVPDAGDNFYVVKNIRAAEAAAAERINREREKELAKGKISLENIFEKMKGLQSKQLPLVVKADVRGSVDVVAAALADLSTDDITISIKHAAVGGINESDVVLAQASGAIVIGFNVTSSLQARRVADARSTEIRLYDVIYDVIDDVRKAAEGLLDPELKLEVLGHAEVREVFKISKVGMVAGCYVTDGVILRNAQIRVTREDIVIEKDRRLNQLRRFKDDAKEARSGQECGMKIDGYDDIKVGDVLECYKTLVVPRKL
;
A
#
# COMPACT_ATOMS: atom_id res chain seq x y z
N MET A 1 1.23 42.79 7.70
CA MET A 1 0.77 43.75 8.74
C MET A 1 0.64 43.00 10.06
N ALA A 2 0.73 43.67 11.22
CA ALA A 2 0.60 42.99 12.51
C ALA A 2 -0.85 42.53 12.75
N LYS A 3 -1.06 41.30 13.25
CA LYS A 3 -2.38 40.84 13.71
C LYS A 3 -2.80 41.67 14.92
N LYS A 4 -3.91 42.42 14.82
CA LYS A 4 -4.60 42.96 16.00
C LYS A 4 -5.22 41.80 16.77
N THR A 5 -4.57 41.33 17.81
CA THR A 5 -5.18 40.41 18.79
C THR A 5 -6.28 41.15 19.54
N SER A 6 -7.52 40.69 19.44
CA SER A 6 -8.66 41.19 20.22
C SER A 6 -8.50 40.83 21.70
N THR A 7 -8.86 41.78 22.57
CA THR A 7 -8.76 41.68 24.02
C THR A 7 -10.00 42.26 24.68
N ILE A 8 -10.48 41.61 25.73
CA ILE A 8 -11.63 42.04 26.56
C ILE A 8 -11.11 42.50 27.94
N ARG A 9 -11.80 43.41 28.63
CA ARG A 9 -11.40 43.81 30.00
C ARG A 9 -11.94 42.85 31.06
N VAL A 10 -11.21 42.74 32.17
CA VAL A 10 -11.62 41.99 33.37
C VAL A 10 -13.00 42.40 33.86
N PHE A 11 -13.30 43.70 33.94
CA PHE A 11 -14.62 44.19 34.36
C PHE A 11 -15.75 43.81 33.40
N GLU A 12 -15.49 43.84 32.09
CA GLU A 12 -16.45 43.46 31.05
C GLU A 12 -16.78 41.96 31.16
N LEU A 13 -15.74 41.11 31.26
CA LEU A 13 -15.87 39.66 31.43
C LEU A 13 -16.49 39.26 32.78
N ALA A 14 -16.18 39.97 33.86
CA ALA A 14 -16.79 39.76 35.17
C ALA A 14 -18.29 40.08 35.16
N ARG A 15 -18.69 41.18 34.48
CA ARG A 15 -20.10 41.55 34.31
C ARG A 15 -20.85 40.58 33.38
N GLU A 16 -20.17 40.01 32.39
CA GLU A 16 -20.71 38.95 31.52
C GLU A 16 -20.99 37.66 32.30
N LEU A 17 -20.08 37.28 33.21
CA LEU A 17 -20.20 36.09 34.07
C LEU A 17 -21.01 36.32 35.36
N SER A 18 -21.52 37.53 35.61
CA SER A 18 -22.21 37.92 36.86
C SER A 18 -21.40 37.71 38.16
N VAL A 19 -20.05 37.64 38.07
CA VAL A 19 -19.13 37.47 39.20
C VAL A 19 -18.48 38.82 39.55
N THR A 20 -18.12 39.08 40.81
CA THR A 20 -17.40 40.34 41.13
C THR A 20 -16.01 40.33 40.51
N SER A 21 -15.55 41.48 40.01
CA SER A 21 -14.22 41.59 39.40
C SER A 21 -13.07 41.31 40.37
N LYS A 22 -13.31 41.30 41.69
CA LYS A 22 -12.29 40.91 42.68
C LYS A 22 -12.08 39.40 42.71
N ASP A 23 -13.15 38.63 42.68
CA ASP A 23 -13.09 37.17 42.79
C ASP A 23 -12.52 36.55 41.50
N LEU A 24 -12.86 37.14 40.34
CA LEU A 24 -12.27 36.75 39.05
C LEU A 24 -10.75 37.03 39.02
N ILE A 25 -10.29 38.18 39.54
CA ILE A 25 -8.85 38.47 39.67
C ILE A 25 -8.19 37.47 40.63
N ALA A 26 -8.75 37.25 41.82
CA ALA A 26 -8.20 36.34 42.81
C ALA A 26 -8.06 34.90 42.29
N LYS A 27 -9.02 34.41 41.49
CA LYS A 27 -8.92 33.08 40.85
C LYS A 27 -7.84 33.06 39.76
N CYS A 28 -7.70 34.12 38.97
CA CYS A 28 -6.62 34.23 37.97
C CYS A 28 -5.21 34.32 38.61
N GLU A 29 -5.08 34.97 39.77
CA GLU A 29 -3.84 35.01 40.55
C GLU A 29 -3.52 33.65 41.20
N ALA A 30 -4.54 32.92 41.68
CA ALA A 30 -4.37 31.57 42.23
C ALA A 30 -3.85 30.56 41.20
N GLU A 31 -4.38 30.60 39.97
CA GLU A 31 -3.89 29.82 38.82
C GLU A 31 -2.61 30.39 38.19
N GLY A 32 -2.01 31.43 38.80
CA GLY A 32 -0.68 31.93 38.45
C GLY A 32 -0.58 32.72 37.14
N ILE A 33 -1.69 33.24 36.59
CA ILE A 33 -1.68 34.02 35.34
C ILE A 33 -1.07 35.41 35.58
N PRO A 34 0.10 35.75 35.00
CA PRO A 34 0.73 37.03 35.25
C PRO A 34 0.07 38.19 34.49
N LYS A 35 0.13 39.39 35.09
CA LYS A 35 -0.30 40.72 34.55
C LYS A 35 -1.77 41.11 34.72
N ILE A 36 -2.62 40.29 35.34
CA ILE A 36 -3.95 40.73 35.79
C ILE A 36 -3.79 41.29 37.20
N THR A 37 -4.01 42.60 37.38
CA THR A 37 -3.78 43.30 38.68
C THR A 37 -4.89 44.28 39.06
N ASN A 38 -5.82 44.58 38.14
CA ASN A 38 -6.92 45.49 38.40
C ASN A 38 -8.10 45.18 37.46
N HIS A 39 -9.31 45.65 37.80
CA HIS A 39 -10.53 45.42 37.02
C HIS A 39 -10.48 45.97 35.58
N MET A 40 -9.57 46.90 35.30
CA MET A 40 -9.32 47.45 33.95
C MET A 40 -8.25 46.69 33.13
N SER A 41 -7.64 45.63 33.68
CA SER A 41 -6.69 44.77 32.94
C SER A 41 -7.36 44.14 31.71
N THR A 42 -6.64 44.07 30.59
CA THR A 42 -7.09 43.44 29.33
C THR A 42 -6.58 42.01 29.20
N ILE A 43 -7.49 41.06 28.97
CA ILE A 43 -7.21 39.64 28.74
C ILE A 43 -7.41 39.32 27.24
N SER A 44 -6.62 38.40 26.67
CA SER A 44 -6.83 37.90 25.31
C SER A 44 -8.07 36.99 25.23
N LEU A 45 -8.77 36.96 24.08
CA LEU A 45 -10.01 36.17 23.96
C LEU A 45 -9.83 34.67 24.30
N GLY A 46 -8.67 34.08 24.04
CA GLY A 46 -8.36 32.69 24.41
C GLY A 46 -8.37 32.45 25.92
N LEU A 47 -7.65 33.29 26.69
CA LEU A 47 -7.68 33.22 28.16
C LEU A 47 -9.06 33.59 28.72
N ALA A 48 -9.79 34.50 28.07
CA ALA A 48 -11.15 34.83 28.46
C ALA A 48 -12.12 33.64 28.28
N ALA A 49 -11.90 32.76 27.30
CA ALA A 49 -12.69 31.52 27.16
C ALA A 49 -12.44 30.55 28.32
N THR A 50 -11.18 30.30 28.69
CA THR A 50 -10.83 29.46 29.86
C THR A 50 -11.38 30.04 31.17
N VAL A 51 -11.39 31.38 31.31
CA VAL A 51 -12.02 32.03 32.47
C VAL A 51 -13.55 31.88 32.47
N ARG A 52 -14.22 31.87 31.31
CA ARG A 52 -15.66 31.53 31.25
C ARG A 52 -15.89 30.09 31.69
N GLU A 53 -15.09 29.14 31.21
CA GLU A 53 -15.17 27.72 31.59
C GLU A 53 -15.02 27.53 33.12
N TRP A 54 -14.11 28.27 33.76
CA TRP A 54 -13.93 28.25 35.23
C TRP A 54 -15.08 28.83 36.05
N PHE A 55 -16.05 29.52 35.45
CA PHE A 55 -17.17 30.17 36.14
C PHE A 55 -18.55 29.81 35.57
N GLY A 56 -18.63 29.15 34.41
CA GLY A 56 -19.86 28.73 33.73
C GLY A 56 -20.61 27.56 34.39
N GLY A 57 -20.23 27.17 35.61
CA GLY A 57 -20.97 26.22 36.44
C GLY A 57 -22.20 26.86 37.08
N GLY A 58 -23.11 27.41 36.27
CA GLY A 58 -24.32 28.09 36.70
C GLY A 58 -25.23 28.50 35.53
N ASP A 59 -26.41 27.88 35.47
CA ASP A 59 -27.62 28.30 34.76
C ASP A 59 -27.52 28.69 33.26
N VAL A 60 -27.58 27.68 32.38
CA VAL A 60 -28.82 27.40 31.61
C VAL A 60 -29.04 25.87 31.52
N SER A 61 -30.26 25.40 31.73
CA SER A 61 -30.70 23.99 31.58
C SER A 61 -30.61 23.51 30.11
N THR A 62 -30.25 22.27 29.78
CA THR A 62 -31.01 21.04 30.14
C THR A 62 -30.20 19.74 30.11
N ILE A 63 -30.51 18.84 31.06
CA ILE A 63 -30.48 17.35 30.98
C ILE A 63 -29.20 16.70 30.40
N THR A 64 -28.39 16.13 31.29
CA THR A 64 -27.75 14.82 31.06
C THR A 64 -27.49 14.14 32.42
N ALA A 65 -27.26 12.82 32.43
CA ALA A 65 -27.29 12.00 33.65
C ALA A 65 -26.06 12.19 34.56
N VAL A 66 -26.27 11.99 35.86
CA VAL A 66 -25.21 11.91 36.88
C VAL A 66 -24.88 10.44 37.13
N GLU A 67 -23.65 10.01 36.81
CA GLU A 67 -23.04 8.87 37.50
C GLU A 67 -22.37 9.35 38.80
N THR A 68 -22.41 8.51 39.83
CA THR A 68 -22.07 8.90 41.20
C THR A 68 -20.68 8.43 41.61
N ALA A 69 -19.84 9.38 42.04
CA ALA A 69 -18.60 9.10 42.75
C ALA A 69 -18.78 9.30 44.27
N ALA A 70 -18.12 8.47 45.08
CA ALA A 70 -18.32 8.44 46.53
C ALA A 70 -17.77 9.69 47.26
N PRO A 71 -18.40 10.13 48.37
CA PRO A 71 -17.98 11.32 49.10
C PRO A 71 -16.66 11.12 49.86
N VAL A 72 -15.80 12.13 49.83
CA VAL A 72 -14.56 12.18 50.62
C VAL A 72 -14.74 13.12 51.81
N ASP A 73 -14.47 12.60 53.00
CA ASP A 73 -14.84 13.23 54.28
C ASP A 73 -13.95 14.44 54.63
N LEU A 74 -14.56 15.62 54.80
CA LEU A 74 -13.85 16.91 54.97
C LEU A 74 -13.28 17.12 56.39
N ALA A 75 -13.45 16.17 57.30
CA ALA A 75 -13.16 16.31 58.72
C ALA A 75 -11.67 16.39 59.13
N LYS A 76 -10.71 16.20 58.21
CA LYS A 76 -9.26 16.09 58.54
C LYS A 76 -8.33 17.01 57.74
N VAL A 77 -8.73 18.25 57.47
CA VAL A 77 -7.79 19.32 57.04
C VAL A 77 -7.59 20.35 58.16
N ARG A 78 -6.70 20.06 59.11
CA ARG A 78 -6.18 21.04 60.08
C ARG A 78 -4.65 21.04 60.11
N ALA A 79 -4.09 22.25 60.00
CA ALA A 79 -2.73 22.68 60.35
C ALA A 79 -1.52 22.26 59.47
N LYS A 80 -1.13 23.25 58.64
CA LYS A 80 0.25 23.75 58.41
C LYS A 80 1.27 22.92 57.61
N ALA A 81 1.84 23.57 56.59
CA ALA A 81 3.00 23.12 55.81
C ALA A 81 4.32 23.84 56.21
N LYS A 82 5.46 23.18 55.93
CA LYS A 82 6.89 23.61 55.80
C LYS A 82 7.79 22.42 56.24
N LYS A 83 9.00 22.18 55.72
CA LYS A 83 9.91 22.94 54.81
C LYS A 83 10.81 21.99 53.97
N LYS A 84 11.68 22.53 53.11
CA LYS A 84 12.49 21.79 52.10
C LYS A 84 13.79 21.12 52.62
N ALA A 85 14.04 19.86 52.22
CA ALA A 85 15.29 19.26 51.66
C ALA A 85 16.65 19.39 52.45
N PRO A 86 17.82 18.83 52.00
CA PRO A 86 18.12 17.91 50.87
C PRO A 86 19.13 16.73 51.16
N ARG A 87 19.27 15.80 50.20
CA ARG A 87 20.48 14.99 49.82
C ARG A 87 21.36 14.29 50.91
N LYS A 88 21.50 12.94 50.84
CA LYS A 88 22.72 12.24 50.35
C LYS A 88 22.69 10.68 50.37
N LYS A 89 23.50 10.13 49.47
CA LYS A 89 24.00 8.76 49.19
C LYS A 89 24.12 7.69 50.31
N ALA A 90 23.64 6.49 49.96
CA ALA A 90 24.38 5.21 49.80
C ALA A 90 24.65 4.22 50.98
N VAL A 91 25.05 3.02 50.54
CA VAL A 91 25.61 1.84 51.25
C VAL A 91 24.59 0.85 51.85
N ALA A 92 24.62 -0.38 51.32
CA ALA A 92 24.33 -1.62 52.04
C ALA A 92 25.68 -2.31 52.33
N PRO A 93 25.77 -3.15 53.39
CA PRO A 93 25.56 -4.58 53.15
C PRO A 93 24.73 -5.26 54.27
N ALA A 94 24.60 -6.59 54.19
CA ALA A 94 23.88 -7.42 55.15
C ALA A 94 24.83 -8.05 56.19
N GLU A 95 24.28 -8.47 57.33
CA GLU A 95 24.57 -9.79 57.89
C GLU A 95 23.46 -10.29 58.85
N LYS A 96 23.43 -11.60 59.06
CA LYS A 96 22.64 -12.35 60.07
C LYS A 96 23.62 -12.70 61.24
N PRO A 97 23.38 -13.62 62.23
CA PRO A 97 22.26 -14.55 62.44
C PRO A 97 21.87 -14.79 63.94
N VAL A 98 21.09 -15.86 64.18
CA VAL A 98 20.87 -16.58 65.46
C VAL A 98 20.03 -15.88 66.55
N ALA A 99 19.07 -16.53 67.22
CA ALA A 99 18.18 -17.65 66.86
C ALA A 99 17.06 -17.76 67.92
N GLU A 100 15.87 -18.19 67.53
CA GLU A 100 15.06 -19.13 68.31
C GLU A 100 14.11 -19.89 67.35
N THR A 101 13.89 -21.18 67.62
CA THR A 101 13.35 -22.21 66.70
C THR A 101 12.91 -23.44 67.51
N PRO A 102 12.18 -24.42 66.94
CA PRO A 102 11.43 -24.47 65.66
C PRO A 102 9.91 -24.52 65.99
N VAL A 103 8.91 -25.00 65.22
CA VAL A 103 8.71 -25.66 63.90
C VAL A 103 7.33 -25.13 63.39
N ALA A 104 6.86 -25.25 62.15
CA ALA A 104 7.34 -25.96 60.95
C ALA A 104 6.96 -25.20 59.67
N ALA A 105 7.67 -25.50 58.58
CA ALA A 105 7.29 -25.15 57.21
C ALA A 105 7.95 -26.15 56.24
N THR A 106 7.30 -26.39 55.09
CA THR A 106 7.81 -26.23 53.70
C THR A 106 6.92 -27.05 52.75
N SER A 107 6.90 -26.69 51.47
CA SER A 107 6.32 -27.47 50.37
C SER A 107 7.14 -28.73 50.05
N GLU A 108 6.55 -29.63 49.26
CA GLU A 108 7.20 -30.67 48.43
C GLU A 108 8.33 -31.52 49.05
N ALA A 109 7.98 -32.74 49.46
CA ALA A 109 8.82 -33.92 49.26
C ALA A 109 7.95 -35.19 49.15
N ALA A 110 8.47 -36.22 48.47
CA ALA A 110 7.86 -37.56 48.36
C ALA A 110 8.03 -38.39 49.67
N LEU A 111 7.67 -39.68 49.65
CA LEU A 111 8.50 -40.81 50.12
C LEU A 111 7.85 -42.18 49.73
N PRO A 112 8.56 -43.33 49.80
CA PRO A 112 8.15 -44.61 49.21
C PRO A 112 7.51 -45.61 50.22
N ALA A 113 7.66 -46.93 50.01
CA ALA A 113 6.75 -48.00 50.47
C ALA A 113 7.34 -49.05 51.46
N VAL A 114 6.50 -50.04 51.83
CA VAL A 114 6.76 -51.29 52.61
C VAL A 114 6.80 -51.06 54.15
N GLU A 115 6.02 -51.74 55.02
CA GLU A 115 5.98 -53.20 55.27
C GLU A 115 4.65 -53.73 55.92
N MET A 116 4.66 -55.01 56.37
CA MET A 116 3.58 -55.93 56.82
C MET A 116 3.20 -55.79 58.33
N PRO A 117 2.27 -56.57 59.01
CA PRO A 117 1.75 -57.92 58.65
C PRO A 117 0.31 -58.38 59.12
N LYS A 118 -0.04 -59.65 58.76
CA LYS A 118 -1.05 -60.58 59.36
C LYS A 118 -2.56 -60.22 59.20
N ALA A 119 -3.51 -61.16 59.07
CA ALA A 119 -3.54 -62.65 58.98
C ALA A 119 -4.82 -63.14 58.21
N PRO A 120 -5.02 -64.45 57.91
CA PRO A 120 -5.87 -64.93 56.78
C PRO A 120 -7.17 -65.69 57.20
N VAL A 121 -7.52 -66.80 56.49
CA VAL A 121 -8.71 -67.71 56.52
C VAL A 121 -9.72 -67.37 55.40
N GLU A 122 -9.83 -68.08 54.26
CA GLU A 122 -10.27 -69.49 53.98
C GLU A 122 -11.81 -69.65 53.83
N THR A 123 -12.41 -70.51 52.98
CA THR A 123 -12.02 -71.16 51.69
C THR A 123 -13.26 -71.80 51.01
N LEU A 124 -13.36 -71.67 49.68
CA LEU A 124 -13.93 -72.66 48.74
C LEU A 124 -15.44 -73.06 48.93
N PRO A 125 -16.00 -74.21 48.45
CA PRO A 125 -17.07 -74.19 47.42
C PRO A 125 -18.24 -75.15 47.84
N PRO A 126 -18.94 -75.94 46.97
CA PRO A 126 -19.20 -75.87 45.52
C PRO A 126 -20.71 -76.03 45.14
N ALA A 127 -21.02 -75.96 43.84
CA ALA A 127 -22.04 -76.79 43.20
C ALA A 127 -21.82 -76.87 41.67
N VAL A 128 -22.18 -77.99 41.05
CA VAL A 128 -22.12 -78.22 39.59
C VAL A 128 -23.38 -79.00 39.16
N ALA A 129 -23.79 -78.80 37.90
CA ALA A 129 -24.54 -79.71 37.02
C ALA A 129 -25.95 -79.27 36.57
N ALA A 130 -26.18 -79.49 35.28
CA ALA A 130 -27.49 -79.61 34.61
C ALA A 130 -27.30 -80.51 33.38
N PRO A 131 -28.34 -81.24 32.93
CA PRO A 131 -28.45 -81.62 31.52
C PRO A 131 -29.88 -81.51 30.94
N SER A 132 -29.97 -81.37 29.61
CA SER A 132 -31.20 -81.39 28.74
C SER A 132 -32.24 -80.26 28.97
N SER A 133 -32.96 -79.74 27.95
CA SER A 133 -33.29 -80.28 26.61
C SER A 133 -33.41 -79.21 25.47
N ASP A 134 -33.56 -79.70 24.22
CA ASP A 134 -34.21 -79.12 23.01
C ASP A 134 -33.67 -77.90 22.22
N GLY A 135 -33.50 -78.08 20.88
CA GLY A 135 -33.93 -77.12 19.83
C GLY A 135 -32.93 -76.21 19.06
N PRO A 136 -32.53 -76.55 17.80
CA PRO A 136 -31.82 -75.68 16.82
C PRO A 136 -32.67 -75.43 15.52
N PRO A 137 -32.22 -74.79 14.39
CA PRO A 137 -30.92 -74.17 14.01
C PRO A 137 -31.05 -72.70 13.44
N PRO A 138 -30.51 -72.25 12.26
CA PRO A 138 -29.25 -71.48 12.10
C PRO A 138 -29.41 -70.05 11.48
N PRO A 139 -28.47 -69.45 10.68
CA PRO A 139 -27.54 -68.43 11.16
C PRO A 139 -27.56 -67.07 10.40
N LEU A 140 -26.83 -66.05 10.92
CA LEU A 140 -26.01 -65.06 10.17
C LEU A 140 -25.27 -64.13 11.17
N GLN A 141 -24.18 -63.46 10.75
CA GLN A 141 -23.36 -62.55 11.57
C GLN A 141 -23.17 -61.19 10.88
N GLU A 142 -23.18 -60.08 11.64
CA GLU A 142 -22.02 -59.16 11.84
C GLU A 142 -22.38 -57.78 12.46
N GLN A 143 -21.57 -57.34 13.45
CA GLN A 143 -21.24 -55.94 13.82
C GLN A 143 -22.38 -55.01 14.37
N PRO A 144 -22.11 -53.79 14.93
CA PRO A 144 -20.85 -53.02 15.08
C PRO A 144 -20.51 -52.63 16.58
N PRO A 145 -19.83 -51.51 16.99
CA PRO A 145 -18.51 -51.60 17.65
C PRO A 145 -18.31 -50.79 18.98
N ALA A 146 -17.07 -50.68 19.48
CA ALA A 146 -16.67 -49.96 20.71
C ALA A 146 -15.30 -49.22 20.60
N ALA A 147 -14.83 -48.54 21.66
CA ALA A 147 -13.70 -47.58 21.69
C ALA A 147 -12.49 -48.02 22.59
N PRO A 148 -11.62 -47.14 23.17
CA PRO A 148 -10.37 -46.63 22.58
C PRO A 148 -9.05 -46.86 23.40
N GLU A 149 -7.88 -46.49 22.82
CA GLU A 149 -6.56 -45.99 23.34
C GLU A 149 -6.02 -46.26 24.79
N PRO A 150 -4.70 -46.06 25.10
CA PRO A 150 -3.44 -46.11 24.31
C PRO A 150 -2.23 -46.81 25.04
N LEU A 151 -1.05 -46.96 24.40
CA LEU A 151 0.32 -46.96 25.03
C LEU A 151 1.47 -47.07 23.98
N ALA A 152 2.76 -46.97 24.38
CA ALA A 152 3.94 -46.80 23.49
C ALA A 152 5.21 -47.60 23.96
N PRO A 153 6.47 -47.36 23.46
CA PRO A 153 7.00 -47.95 22.21
C PRO A 153 8.41 -48.61 22.32
N LEU A 154 8.79 -49.49 21.36
CA LEU A 154 10.19 -49.93 21.13
C LEU A 154 10.51 -50.24 19.64
N GLU A 155 11.77 -49.91 19.27
CA GLU A 155 12.68 -50.44 18.22
C GLU A 155 12.19 -50.89 16.82
N GLN A 156 12.90 -50.42 15.77
CA GLN A 156 12.89 -50.95 14.39
C GLN A 156 14.29 -50.89 13.75
N PRO A 157 14.76 -51.96 13.05
CA PRO A 157 15.93 -51.93 12.18
C PRO A 157 15.57 -51.86 10.67
N GLU A 158 16.60 -51.87 9.80
CA GLU A 158 16.54 -51.59 8.36
C GLU A 158 15.87 -52.69 7.48
N PRO A 159 15.28 -52.34 6.33
CA PRO A 159 14.86 -53.28 5.28
C PRO A 159 15.93 -53.50 4.19
N LEU A 160 16.03 -54.74 3.69
CA LEU A 160 16.91 -55.14 2.56
C LEU A 160 16.10 -55.76 1.40
N ALA A 161 16.74 -55.90 0.24
CA ALA A 161 16.08 -56.17 -1.04
C ALA A 161 15.54 -57.62 -1.22
N PRO A 162 14.51 -57.82 -2.08
CA PRO A 162 13.98 -59.14 -2.40
C PRO A 162 14.85 -59.92 -3.39
N ALA A 163 14.79 -61.26 -3.31
CA ALA A 163 15.49 -62.20 -4.21
C ALA A 163 14.52 -62.92 -5.16
N ALA A 164 15.06 -63.58 -6.19
CA ALA A 164 14.30 -64.30 -7.22
C ALA A 164 14.45 -65.83 -7.09
N SER A 165 13.45 -66.57 -7.61
CA SER A 165 13.51 -68.02 -7.80
C SER A 165 12.57 -68.47 -8.93
N ALA A 166 13.05 -69.36 -9.79
CA ALA A 166 12.27 -70.11 -10.79
C ALA A 166 12.65 -71.60 -10.71
N PRO A 167 11.81 -72.50 -11.26
CA PRO A 167 12.38 -73.53 -12.16
C PRO A 167 11.46 -73.98 -13.32
N ASP A 168 12.08 -74.51 -14.39
CA ASP A 168 11.66 -75.63 -15.29
C ASP A 168 10.35 -75.53 -16.14
N THR A 169 10.19 -76.08 -17.36
CA THR A 169 11.08 -76.80 -18.33
C THR A 169 10.44 -76.86 -19.75
N ASP A 170 11.27 -77.15 -20.78
CA ASP A 170 10.93 -77.73 -22.11
C ASP A 170 10.01 -76.99 -23.13
N SER A 171 9.87 -77.48 -24.38
CA SER A 171 10.78 -77.23 -25.54
C SER A 171 10.06 -77.45 -26.91
N GLY A 172 10.60 -76.90 -28.02
CA GLY A 172 10.12 -77.14 -29.40
C GLY A 172 10.25 -75.97 -30.39
N ALA A 173 10.45 -76.23 -31.70
CA ALA A 173 10.65 -75.25 -32.81
C ALA A 173 10.41 -75.93 -34.19
N PRO A 174 10.71 -75.35 -35.39
CA PRO A 174 10.68 -73.97 -35.94
C PRO A 174 9.64 -73.85 -37.12
N PRO A 175 9.42 -72.76 -37.93
CA PRO A 175 10.36 -72.04 -38.83
C PRO A 175 10.11 -70.48 -38.98
N ALA A 176 10.51 -69.84 -40.10
CA ALA A 176 10.62 -68.37 -40.33
C ALA A 176 9.99 -67.92 -41.71
N PRO A 177 10.28 -66.77 -42.38
CA PRO A 177 10.89 -65.45 -42.02
C PRO A 177 10.19 -64.17 -42.61
N GLY A 178 10.68 -62.95 -42.30
CA GLY A 178 10.39 -61.66 -43.01
C GLY A 178 9.31 -60.74 -42.39
N GLU A 179 9.26 -59.41 -42.56
CA GLU A 179 10.14 -58.42 -43.25
C GLU A 179 10.16 -57.03 -42.54
N THR A 180 10.98 -56.11 -43.04
CA THR A 180 11.50 -54.83 -42.47
C THR A 180 10.61 -53.57 -42.42
N ARG A 181 11.07 -52.58 -41.60
CA ARG A 181 11.01 -51.08 -41.80
C ARG A 181 9.66 -50.36 -41.55
N VAL A 182 9.56 -49.07 -41.12
CA VAL A 182 10.49 -48.02 -40.61
C VAL A 182 9.83 -47.30 -39.41
N ARG A 183 10.60 -46.73 -38.46
CA ARG A 183 10.25 -45.47 -37.76
C ARG A 183 11.43 -44.47 -37.82
N PRO A 184 11.22 -43.15 -37.88
CA PRO A 184 12.29 -42.20 -38.25
C PRO A 184 13.36 -41.96 -37.18
N ASN A 185 14.49 -41.39 -37.62
CA ASN A 185 15.72 -41.15 -36.85
C ASN A 185 15.92 -39.66 -36.55
N VAL A 186 16.06 -39.31 -35.26
CA VAL A 186 16.64 -38.03 -34.79
C VAL A 186 17.55 -38.36 -33.59
N PRO A 187 18.80 -37.87 -33.54
CA PRO A 187 19.84 -38.45 -32.67
C PRO A 187 19.87 -37.90 -31.24
N SER A 188 20.48 -38.69 -30.34
CA SER A 188 20.84 -38.28 -28.98
C SER A 188 22.01 -37.27 -28.97
N ARG A 189 22.01 -36.38 -27.98
CA ARG A 189 23.01 -35.32 -27.80
C ARG A 189 24.29 -35.86 -27.13
N PRO A 190 25.50 -35.59 -27.62
CA PRO A 190 26.74 -36.12 -27.06
C PRO A 190 27.16 -35.42 -25.75
N GLU A 191 27.87 -36.15 -24.90
CA GLU A 191 28.50 -35.63 -23.68
C GLU A 191 29.70 -34.72 -24.01
N VAL A 192 29.93 -33.68 -23.18
CA VAL A 192 31.11 -32.82 -23.30
C VAL A 192 32.12 -33.13 -22.21
N VAL A 193 33.25 -33.68 -22.68
CA VAL A 193 34.55 -33.92 -22.03
C VAL A 193 34.87 -33.01 -20.83
N LYS A 194 35.22 -33.63 -19.70
CA LYS A 194 35.99 -32.98 -18.61
C LYS A 194 37.49 -33.05 -18.92
N PRO A 195 38.24 -31.93 -18.95
CA PRO A 195 39.69 -31.97 -19.09
C PRO A 195 40.36 -32.43 -17.78
N ALA A 196 41.42 -33.23 -17.88
CA ALA A 196 42.14 -33.78 -16.73
C ALA A 196 43.30 -32.86 -16.24
N GLY A 197 43.52 -32.83 -14.93
CA GLY A 197 44.66 -32.20 -14.26
C GLY A 197 44.96 -32.92 -12.94
N PRO A 198 46.24 -33.04 -12.51
CA PRO A 198 46.63 -33.96 -11.45
C PRO A 198 46.28 -33.47 -10.03
N MET A 199 45.93 -34.42 -9.17
CA MET A 199 45.65 -34.19 -7.75
C MET A 199 46.95 -34.04 -6.93
N LEU A 200 46.93 -33.17 -5.93
CA LEU A 200 47.91 -33.11 -4.83
C LEU A 200 47.19 -33.25 -3.48
N GLN A 201 47.95 -33.59 -2.43
CA GLN A 201 47.44 -34.45 -1.35
C GLN A 201 46.74 -33.73 -0.18
N VAL A 202 45.93 -34.51 0.53
CA VAL A 202 45.06 -34.14 1.65
C VAL A 202 45.82 -34.13 2.98
N PRO A 203 45.46 -33.23 3.92
CA PRO A 203 45.49 -33.54 5.35
C PRO A 203 44.09 -33.45 5.99
N SER A 204 43.79 -34.38 6.91
CA SER A 204 42.50 -34.47 7.64
C SER A 204 42.60 -33.94 9.08
N ALA A 205 41.50 -33.98 9.83
CA ALA A 205 41.28 -33.14 11.01
C ALA A 205 41.90 -33.63 12.33
N THR A 206 42.05 -32.71 13.29
CA THR A 206 42.30 -32.96 14.73
C THR A 206 41.63 -31.84 15.54
N ARG A 207 41.25 -32.08 16.81
CA ARG A 207 40.41 -31.17 17.63
C ARG A 207 40.91 -31.05 19.07
N LEU A 208 40.53 -29.94 19.74
CA LEU A 208 40.86 -29.54 21.13
C LEU A 208 42.30 -28.98 21.29
N ALA A 209 42.58 -27.96 22.12
CA ALA A 209 41.79 -27.28 23.15
C ALA A 209 41.95 -25.74 23.09
N GLY A 210 41.13 -24.98 23.84
CA GLY A 210 41.14 -23.50 23.85
C GLY A 210 41.65 -22.86 25.16
N PRO A 211 41.91 -21.54 25.17
CA PRO A 211 42.28 -20.79 26.37
C PRO A 211 41.05 -20.17 27.10
N LYS A 212 41.19 -19.91 28.40
CA LYS A 212 40.15 -19.36 29.28
C LYS A 212 39.99 -17.83 29.18
N ILE A 213 38.80 -17.35 29.53
CA ILE A 213 38.54 -15.95 29.86
C ILE A 213 39.32 -15.55 31.11
N ILE A 214 40.00 -14.40 31.08
CA ILE A 214 40.30 -13.59 32.27
C ILE A 214 39.85 -12.15 31.96
N ARG A 215 39.21 -11.50 32.95
CA ARG A 215 38.55 -10.20 32.83
C ARG A 215 39.10 -9.28 33.92
N VAL A 216 39.60 -8.10 33.54
CA VAL A 216 39.96 -7.02 34.46
C VAL A 216 39.51 -5.70 33.85
N GLU A 217 38.91 -4.85 34.66
CA GLU A 217 38.34 -3.54 34.28
C GLU A 217 39.25 -2.42 34.81
N THR A 218 39.31 -1.26 34.15
CA THR A 218 39.68 0.04 34.78
C THR A 218 39.31 1.23 33.86
N PRO A 219 39.03 2.45 34.39
CA PRO A 219 38.37 3.53 33.61
C PRO A 219 39.17 4.85 33.46
N GLU A 220 38.65 5.75 32.59
CA GLU A 220 38.88 7.22 32.59
C GLU A 220 40.33 7.75 32.31
N PRO A 221 40.57 9.08 32.12
CA PRO A 221 39.77 10.12 31.46
C PRO A 221 40.57 11.03 30.47
N VAL A 222 39.94 12.14 30.06
CA VAL A 222 40.36 13.24 29.14
C VAL A 222 41.67 13.97 29.49
N THR A 223 42.47 14.42 28.49
CA THR A 223 43.15 15.77 28.44
C THR A 223 43.83 16.09 27.08
N HIS A 224 44.71 17.11 26.98
CA HIS A 224 44.89 17.98 25.80
C HIS A 224 46.34 18.24 25.31
N ARG A 225 46.48 18.40 23.98
CA ARG A 225 47.35 19.35 23.21
C ARG A 225 48.89 19.21 23.15
N ARG A 226 49.38 19.32 21.89
CA ARG A 226 50.61 20.02 21.40
C ARG A 226 52.01 19.38 21.71
N PRO A 227 53.12 19.81 21.05
CA PRO A 227 53.37 20.05 19.61
C PRO A 227 54.81 19.68 19.12
N ILE A 228 55.25 20.22 17.96
CA ILE A 228 56.65 20.57 17.52
C ILE A 228 57.48 19.57 16.67
N ASP A 229 57.73 20.01 15.42
CA ASP A 229 58.94 20.06 14.57
C ASP A 229 59.94 18.90 14.29
N ARG A 230 60.71 19.14 13.19
CA ARG A 230 62.12 18.76 12.90
C ARG A 230 62.45 17.37 12.29
N ARG A 231 62.35 17.35 10.96
CA ARG A 231 63.48 17.24 9.99
C ARG A 231 64.92 17.47 10.57
N PRO A 232 66.02 17.05 9.90
CA PRO A 232 66.13 16.39 8.56
C PRO A 232 67.18 15.23 8.45
N ASP A 233 67.43 14.79 7.19
CA ASP A 233 68.69 14.25 6.63
C ASP A 233 69.24 12.85 7.05
N ALA A 234 70.05 12.14 6.25
CA ALA A 234 70.22 12.06 4.77
C ALA A 234 71.19 10.90 4.37
N ILE A 235 71.45 10.74 3.05
CA ILE A 235 72.68 10.22 2.42
C ILE A 235 72.92 8.68 2.28
N ARG A 236 72.76 8.19 1.03
CA ARG A 236 73.60 7.25 0.20
C ARG A 236 73.94 5.84 0.76
N HIS A 237 74.12 4.74 0.01
CA HIS A 237 74.32 4.36 -1.42
C HIS A 237 73.80 2.89 -1.62
N SER A 238 73.86 2.11 -2.73
CA SER A 238 74.35 2.18 -4.15
C SER A 238 73.65 1.06 -4.99
N GLY A 239 74.08 0.78 -6.24
CA GLY A 239 73.61 -0.33 -7.11
C GLY A 239 74.46 -1.63 -7.02
N PRO A 240 74.54 -2.51 -8.06
CA PRO A 240 74.19 -2.31 -9.49
C PRO A 240 73.53 -3.49 -10.28
N ARG A 241 73.10 -3.22 -11.55
CA ARG A 241 72.70 -4.16 -12.66
C ARG A 241 71.48 -5.07 -12.40
N ALA A 242 70.62 -5.44 -13.37
CA ALA A 242 70.31 -5.05 -14.77
C ALA A 242 68.93 -5.69 -15.13
N GLY A 243 68.23 -5.52 -16.28
CA GLY A 243 68.43 -4.76 -17.53
C GLY A 243 67.41 -5.20 -18.61
N ARG A 244 67.49 -4.63 -19.85
CA ARG A 244 66.60 -4.85 -21.03
C ARG A 244 65.18 -4.24 -20.90
N GLY A 245 64.70 -3.36 -21.78
CA GLY A 245 65.41 -2.58 -22.81
C GLY A 245 64.50 -1.75 -23.76
N VAL A 246 65.04 -0.61 -24.22
CA VAL A 246 64.66 0.20 -25.42
C VAL A 246 63.31 0.97 -25.41
N GLY A 247 63.36 2.30 -25.58
CA GLY A 247 62.17 3.16 -25.82
C GLY A 247 62.27 4.62 -25.33
N VAL A 248 63.19 5.43 -25.90
CA VAL A 248 63.56 6.82 -25.51
C VAL A 248 63.81 7.61 -26.82
N PRO A 249 63.66 8.96 -26.99
CA PRO A 249 63.66 10.11 -26.05
C PRO A 249 62.44 11.06 -26.16
N GLY A 250 62.33 12.22 -25.48
CA GLY A 250 63.15 12.94 -24.47
C GLY A 250 62.37 14.17 -23.93
N GLU A 251 62.43 14.52 -22.64
CA GLU A 251 63.41 15.43 -21.98
C GLU A 251 63.14 16.95 -22.27
N VAL A 252 62.50 17.76 -21.40
CA VAL A 252 63.01 18.61 -20.25
C VAL A 252 64.36 19.35 -20.48
N PRO A 253 64.73 20.48 -19.82
CA PRO A 253 64.23 21.03 -18.53
C PRO A 253 64.10 22.59 -18.35
N LEU A 254 63.64 22.98 -17.14
CA LEU A 254 63.95 24.10 -16.21
C LEU A 254 64.64 25.44 -16.62
N SER A 255 64.27 26.48 -15.85
CA SER A 255 64.82 27.86 -15.65
C SER A 255 66.17 27.91 -14.88
N PRO A 256 66.77 29.08 -14.48
CA PRO A 256 66.39 30.51 -14.67
C PRO A 256 67.55 31.50 -15.02
N ASP A 257 67.23 32.80 -15.05
CA ASP A 257 68.05 34.03 -14.84
C ASP A 257 69.37 34.29 -15.61
N ASP A 258 69.45 35.41 -16.36
CA ASP A 258 70.03 36.69 -15.84
C ASP A 258 69.79 37.94 -16.76
N LYS A 259 70.14 39.14 -16.27
CA LYS A 259 70.11 40.53 -16.84
C LYS A 259 70.23 40.64 -18.40
N SER A 260 69.49 41.51 -19.12
CA SER A 260 69.74 42.98 -19.20
C SER A 260 68.94 43.72 -20.33
N ALA A 261 68.89 45.06 -20.24
CA ALA A 261 68.61 46.11 -21.25
C ALA A 261 67.78 45.87 -22.56
N ARG A 262 66.63 46.58 -22.65
CA ARG A 262 66.23 47.63 -23.64
C ARG A 262 66.89 47.71 -25.05
N PRO A 263 66.23 48.32 -26.08
CA PRO A 263 64.78 48.57 -26.27
C PRO A 263 64.23 48.43 -27.72
N GLY A 264 62.89 48.39 -27.86
CA GLY A 264 62.19 49.04 -28.97
C GLY A 264 61.84 48.20 -30.21
N GLY A 265 60.56 48.19 -30.57
CA GLY A 265 60.01 47.63 -31.81
C GLY A 265 58.54 48.01 -31.95
N ARG A 266 58.10 48.50 -33.11
CA ARG A 266 56.78 49.15 -33.29
C ARG A 266 55.91 48.38 -34.29
N THR A 267 54.58 48.39 -34.09
CA THR A 267 53.52 47.95 -35.04
C THR A 267 53.52 46.43 -35.37
N THR A 268 52.43 45.74 -35.78
CA THR A 268 51.08 46.17 -36.23
C THR A 268 50.01 45.09 -35.96
N ARG A 269 48.72 45.45 -36.15
CA ARG A 269 47.50 44.63 -36.40
C ARG A 269 47.77 43.20 -36.96
N ARG A 270 46.98 42.15 -36.66
CA ARG A 270 45.55 41.97 -37.09
C ARG A 270 44.91 40.68 -36.51
N ASN A 271 43.57 40.65 -36.40
CA ASN A 271 42.74 39.53 -35.88
C ASN A 271 42.92 38.16 -36.57
N LYS A 272 42.83 37.05 -35.80
CA LYS A 272 41.81 36.00 -36.02
C LYS A 272 41.65 34.99 -34.85
N ARG A 273 40.39 34.78 -34.45
CA ARG A 273 39.67 33.51 -34.13
C ARG A 273 40.29 32.41 -33.23
N ARG A 274 39.38 31.84 -32.40
CA ARG A 274 39.22 30.45 -31.89
C ARG A 274 39.79 30.06 -30.51
N THR A 275 38.82 29.77 -29.62
CA THR A 275 38.68 28.59 -28.74
C THR A 275 39.63 28.32 -27.56
N ALA A 276 39.02 28.36 -26.37
CA ALA A 276 38.92 27.26 -25.39
C ALA A 276 39.74 27.32 -24.07
N THR A 277 39.06 26.79 -23.03
CA THR A 277 39.53 26.17 -21.78
C THR A 277 40.23 27.00 -20.68
N ALA A 278 39.57 26.99 -19.51
CA ALA A 278 40.11 26.92 -18.15
C ALA A 278 40.96 28.07 -17.59
N ARG A 279 40.37 28.81 -16.64
CA ARG A 279 40.73 28.91 -15.20
C ARG A 279 39.60 29.65 -14.47
N ASP A 280 38.92 29.00 -13.53
CA ASP A 280 39.19 29.02 -12.07
C ASP A 280 38.41 30.16 -11.36
N ASP A 281 37.21 29.84 -10.86
CA ASP A 281 36.51 30.65 -9.85
C ASP A 281 35.88 29.71 -8.80
N ALA A 282 36.30 29.87 -7.54
CA ALA A 282 35.98 28.95 -6.44
C ALA A 282 35.14 29.65 -5.38
N GLY A 283 33.83 29.74 -5.63
CA GLY A 283 32.86 30.40 -4.76
C GLY A 283 32.83 29.83 -3.34
N ARG A 284 33.12 30.67 -2.35
CA ARG A 284 33.22 30.29 -0.93
C ARG A 284 31.89 30.47 -0.21
N THR A 285 31.28 29.37 0.22
CA THR A 285 30.01 29.38 0.98
C THR A 285 30.21 29.80 2.44
N GLY A 286 29.19 30.44 3.04
CA GLY A 286 29.22 30.90 4.43
C GLY A 286 27.83 30.95 5.07
N LYS A 287 27.55 30.02 5.98
CA LYS A 287 26.36 30.05 6.84
C LYS A 287 26.48 31.17 7.87
N ILE A 288 25.36 31.82 8.21
CA ILE A 288 25.16 32.50 9.49
C ILE A 288 23.88 31.92 10.12
N GLY A 289 24.00 31.43 11.36
CA GLY A 289 22.89 30.85 12.12
C GLY A 289 22.29 31.84 13.12
N THR A 290 21.08 31.54 13.58
CA THR A 290 20.40 32.28 14.66
C THR A 290 20.95 31.90 16.03
N GLY A 291 21.06 32.87 16.93
CA GLY A 291 21.49 32.68 18.32
C GLY A 291 20.93 33.81 19.21
N THR A 292 20.35 33.45 20.34
CA THR A 292 19.61 34.36 21.24
C THR A 292 20.54 35.18 22.15
N GLY A 293 20.13 36.42 22.45
CA GLY A 293 20.77 37.30 23.42
C GLY A 293 19.77 38.32 23.96
N THR A 294 19.78 38.57 25.26
CA THR A 294 18.80 39.39 25.97
C THR A 294 19.35 40.75 26.40
N GLY A 295 18.48 41.77 26.46
CA GLY A 295 18.64 42.87 27.42
C GLY A 295 18.65 44.29 26.87
N THR A 296 17.98 45.18 27.62
CA THR A 296 18.13 46.65 27.68
C THR A 296 18.05 47.46 26.38
N ASP A 297 16.95 48.19 26.24
CA ASP A 297 16.74 49.26 25.26
C ASP A 297 17.45 50.56 25.70
N GLN A 298 18.27 51.13 24.82
CA GLN A 298 18.95 52.43 24.97
C GLN A 298 19.16 53.06 23.58
N PRO A 299 18.51 54.19 23.23
CA PRO A 299 18.60 54.77 21.90
C PRO A 299 19.94 55.52 21.68
N PHE A 300 20.82 54.94 20.86
CA PHE A 300 22.02 55.63 20.37
C PHE A 300 21.63 56.77 19.40
N ASN A 301 21.58 57.99 19.91
CA ASN A 301 21.37 59.21 19.11
C ASN A 301 22.56 59.47 18.16
N TRP A 302 22.44 59.04 16.90
CA TRP A 302 23.29 59.54 15.82
C TRP A 302 23.06 61.04 15.62
N ARG A 303 24.12 61.80 15.39
CA ARG A 303 24.03 63.25 15.21
C ARG A 303 23.55 63.56 13.80
N THR A 304 22.88 64.71 13.64
CA THR A 304 22.36 65.18 12.34
C THR A 304 23.46 65.39 11.27
N GLN A 305 24.72 65.48 11.70
CA GLN A 305 25.89 65.54 10.84
C GLN A 305 26.25 64.17 10.22
N ASP A 306 26.18 63.09 11.00
CA ASP A 306 26.43 61.71 10.54
C ASP A 306 25.40 61.28 9.48
N LEU A 307 24.14 61.67 9.70
CA LEU A 307 23.03 61.46 8.76
C LEU A 307 23.28 62.19 7.43
N ARG A 308 23.72 63.45 7.48
CA ARG A 308 24.06 64.24 6.27
C ARG A 308 25.27 63.69 5.52
N GLU A 309 26.31 63.21 6.19
CA GLU A 309 27.44 62.58 5.50
C GLU A 309 27.03 61.27 4.81
N ARG A 310 26.21 60.46 5.48
CA ARG A 310 25.62 59.23 4.92
C ARG A 310 24.72 59.52 3.71
N GLU A 311 23.92 60.57 3.78
CA GLU A 311 23.06 61.05 2.68
C GLU A 311 23.87 61.63 1.52
N ALA A 312 24.98 62.32 1.79
CA ALA A 312 25.92 62.79 0.76
C ALA A 312 26.64 61.63 0.06
N ARG A 313 27.04 60.58 0.79
CA ARG A 313 27.57 59.33 0.23
C ARG A 313 26.54 58.61 -0.64
N LEU A 314 25.29 58.49 -0.18
CA LEU A 314 24.20 57.88 -0.95
C LEU A 314 23.87 58.65 -2.24
N ASN A 315 23.82 59.99 -2.18
CA ASN A 315 23.61 60.82 -3.37
C ASN A 315 24.77 60.71 -4.38
N ARG A 316 26.02 60.61 -3.90
CA ARG A 316 27.21 60.43 -4.77
C ARG A 316 27.31 59.03 -5.38
N ALA A 317 26.69 58.02 -4.77
CA ALA A 317 26.57 56.67 -5.32
C ALA A 317 25.45 56.50 -6.38
N GLY A 318 24.75 57.58 -6.74
CA GLY A 318 23.52 57.56 -7.56
C GLY A 318 23.66 57.20 -9.05
N GLY A 319 24.71 56.48 -9.47
CA GLY A 319 24.98 56.16 -10.88
C GLY A 319 24.13 55.02 -11.45
N PHE A 320 24.03 53.87 -10.75
CA PHE A 320 23.49 52.64 -11.35
C PHE A 320 21.96 52.49 -11.17
N PHE A 321 21.46 52.64 -9.94
CA PHE A 321 20.04 52.43 -9.62
C PHE A 321 19.09 53.57 -10.06
N LYS A 322 19.63 54.69 -10.55
CA LYS A 322 18.83 55.87 -10.96
C LYS A 322 18.48 55.86 -12.46
N ALA A 323 19.22 55.11 -13.28
CA ALA A 323 18.87 54.82 -14.67
C ALA A 323 17.71 53.83 -14.74
N HIS A 324 17.88 52.64 -14.15
CA HIS A 324 16.86 51.57 -14.16
C HIS A 324 15.49 52.03 -13.63
N ARG A 325 15.47 52.94 -12.65
CA ARG A 325 14.24 53.52 -12.07
C ARG A 325 13.63 54.68 -12.88
N ARG A 326 14.33 55.18 -13.90
CA ARG A 326 13.77 56.03 -14.97
C ARG A 326 13.21 55.19 -16.09
N ASP A 327 13.86 54.09 -16.46
CA ASP A 327 13.38 53.23 -17.55
C ASP A 327 12.10 52.49 -17.15
N LEU A 328 12.03 51.95 -15.92
CA LEU A 328 10.78 51.44 -15.34
C LEU A 328 9.67 52.50 -15.22
N ARG A 329 10.00 53.80 -15.17
CA ARG A 329 9.02 54.91 -15.15
C ARG A 329 8.68 55.47 -16.53
N ARG A 330 9.49 55.21 -17.56
CA ARG A 330 9.14 55.48 -18.97
C ARG A 330 8.26 54.36 -19.53
N SER A 331 8.49 53.11 -19.13
CA SER A 331 7.60 51.97 -19.43
C SER A 331 6.26 52.01 -18.67
N SER A 332 6.04 52.96 -17.76
CA SER A 332 4.80 53.12 -16.99
C SER A 332 4.28 54.57 -16.99
N GLY A 333 4.65 55.35 -18.02
CA GLY A 333 4.49 56.81 -18.05
C GLY A 333 4.07 57.36 -19.40
N GLY A 334 3.14 56.68 -20.06
CA GLY A 334 2.67 57.01 -21.41
C GLY A 334 1.47 56.18 -21.89
N GLY A 335 0.72 55.56 -20.97
CA GLY A 335 -0.60 55.04 -21.29
C GLY A 335 -1.62 56.17 -21.22
N GLU A 336 -2.46 56.30 -22.24
CA GLU A 336 -3.76 56.95 -22.07
C GLU A 336 -4.57 56.21 -20.99
N ARG A 337 -5.71 56.78 -20.56
CA ARG A 337 -6.67 56.00 -19.78
C ARG A 337 -7.26 54.94 -20.72
N ALA A 338 -6.65 53.76 -20.75
CA ALA A 338 -7.24 52.58 -21.36
C ALA A 338 -8.65 52.42 -20.77
N ILE A 339 -9.65 52.58 -21.63
CA ILE A 339 -11.04 52.47 -21.23
C ILE A 339 -11.26 51.00 -20.89
N THR A 340 -11.51 50.70 -19.61
CA THR A 340 -11.78 49.33 -19.16
C THR A 340 -12.97 48.77 -19.93
N ALA A 341 -12.97 47.47 -20.26
CA ALA A 341 -14.09 46.84 -20.99
C ALA A 341 -15.46 47.12 -20.34
N ALA A 342 -15.52 47.17 -19.00
CA ALA A 342 -16.64 47.63 -18.18
C ALA A 342 -17.12 49.10 -18.42
N GLN A 343 -16.54 49.84 -19.37
CA GLN A 343 -16.96 51.16 -19.84
C GLN A 343 -17.09 51.24 -21.38
N SER A 344 -16.86 50.15 -22.10
CA SER A 344 -16.95 50.09 -23.58
C SER A 344 -17.83 48.98 -24.13
N GLY A 345 -18.18 47.95 -23.34
CA GLY A 345 -19.08 46.87 -23.81
C GLY A 345 -18.48 46.07 -24.98
N GLY A 346 -17.24 45.61 -24.82
CA GLY A 346 -16.58 44.71 -25.77
C GLY A 346 -16.34 43.34 -25.13
N SER A 347 -16.21 42.30 -25.96
CA SER A 347 -15.87 40.96 -25.49
C SER A 347 -14.48 40.92 -24.86
N VAL A 348 -14.33 40.08 -23.84
CA VAL A 348 -13.08 39.88 -23.10
C VAL A 348 -12.67 38.42 -23.20
N THR A 349 -11.52 38.17 -23.81
CA THR A 349 -10.94 36.83 -23.88
C THR A 349 -10.31 36.45 -22.54
N ILE A 350 -10.75 35.33 -21.97
CA ILE A 350 -10.27 34.77 -20.71
C ILE A 350 -10.03 33.28 -20.90
N ALA A 351 -9.05 32.70 -20.20
CA ALA A 351 -8.73 31.29 -20.28
C ALA A 351 -8.94 30.54 -18.98
N GLU A 352 -9.33 29.27 -19.10
CA GLU A 352 -9.49 28.35 -17.97
C GLU A 352 -8.12 27.84 -17.45
N PRO A 353 -7.96 27.56 -16.15
CA PRO A 353 -8.93 27.70 -15.06
C PRO A 353 -9.13 29.17 -14.64
N ILE A 354 -10.38 29.65 -14.66
CA ILE A 354 -10.69 31.06 -14.41
C ILE A 354 -10.69 31.34 -12.91
N THR A 355 -9.70 32.07 -12.37
CA THR A 355 -9.77 32.56 -10.98
C THR A 355 -10.49 33.91 -10.90
N ILE A 356 -11.16 34.21 -9.78
CA ILE A 356 -11.79 35.53 -9.55
C ILE A 356 -10.77 36.67 -9.72
N LYS A 357 -9.53 36.46 -9.29
CA LYS A 357 -8.45 37.45 -9.39
C LYS A 357 -8.12 37.77 -10.85
N ASP A 358 -8.06 36.74 -11.70
CA ASP A 358 -7.64 36.91 -13.09
C ASP A 358 -8.81 37.42 -13.95
N LEU A 359 -10.04 36.93 -13.69
CA LEU A 359 -11.31 37.49 -14.18
C LEU A 359 -11.41 38.99 -13.85
N SER A 360 -11.19 39.37 -12.59
CA SER A 360 -11.14 40.77 -12.13
C SER A 360 -10.09 41.62 -12.85
N SER A 361 -8.97 41.02 -13.27
CA SER A 361 -7.90 41.71 -13.98
C SER A 361 -8.21 41.90 -15.48
N ALA A 362 -8.95 40.97 -16.08
CA ALA A 362 -9.33 41.02 -17.49
C ALA A 362 -10.54 41.93 -17.75
N THR A 363 -11.60 41.83 -16.93
CA THR A 363 -12.83 42.61 -17.12
C THR A 363 -12.79 44.00 -16.47
N GLY A 364 -11.89 44.19 -15.49
CA GLY A 364 -11.76 45.43 -14.71
C GLY A 364 -12.78 45.58 -13.57
N VAL A 365 -13.73 44.65 -13.43
CA VAL A 365 -14.64 44.58 -12.28
C VAL A 365 -13.84 44.17 -11.04
N LYS A 366 -14.11 44.72 -9.86
CA LYS A 366 -13.30 44.41 -8.66
C LYS A 366 -13.60 43.01 -8.15
N ALA A 367 -12.57 42.25 -7.79
CA ALA A 367 -12.70 40.91 -7.18
C ALA A 367 -13.65 40.88 -5.96
N VAL A 368 -13.74 41.96 -5.18
CA VAL A 368 -14.67 42.09 -4.03
C VAL A 368 -16.14 42.21 -4.47
N GLU A 369 -16.40 42.76 -5.65
CA GLU A 369 -17.75 42.85 -6.24
C GLU A 369 -18.15 41.50 -6.85
N ILE A 370 -17.24 40.83 -7.55
CA ILE A 370 -17.40 39.47 -8.09
C ILE A 370 -17.70 38.46 -6.96
N VAL A 371 -16.87 38.40 -5.90
CA VAL A 371 -17.09 37.53 -4.73
C VAL A 371 -18.48 37.77 -4.10
N LYS A 372 -18.93 39.03 -4.00
CA LYS A 372 -20.25 39.35 -3.45
C LYS A 372 -21.40 38.82 -4.32
N LYS A 373 -21.28 38.92 -5.64
CA LYS A 373 -22.28 38.39 -6.58
C LYS A 373 -22.39 36.87 -6.47
N LEU A 374 -21.26 36.16 -6.50
CA LEU A 374 -21.22 34.70 -6.34
C LEU A 374 -21.77 34.24 -4.99
N PHE A 375 -21.47 34.97 -3.91
CA PHE A 375 -22.02 34.72 -2.58
C PHE A 375 -23.55 34.93 -2.52
N LEU A 376 -24.08 35.94 -3.22
CA LEU A 376 -25.53 36.15 -3.36
C LEU A 376 -26.19 35.07 -4.24
N ALA A 377 -25.47 34.51 -5.21
CA ALA A 377 -25.85 33.32 -5.97
C ALA A 377 -25.64 31.99 -5.22
N GLY A 378 -25.42 32.05 -3.89
CA GLY A 378 -25.31 30.87 -3.03
C GLY A 378 -23.98 30.10 -3.10
N LYS A 379 -22.99 30.56 -3.88
CA LYS A 379 -21.68 29.91 -4.04
C LYS A 379 -20.64 30.55 -3.10
N PRO A 380 -20.17 29.87 -2.03
CA PRO A 380 -19.23 30.45 -1.07
C PRO A 380 -17.77 30.38 -1.57
N VAL A 381 -17.41 31.30 -2.47
CA VAL A 381 -16.08 31.39 -3.11
C VAL A 381 -15.20 32.52 -2.57
N THR A 382 -13.90 32.48 -2.91
CA THR A 382 -12.87 33.41 -2.38
C THR A 382 -12.05 34.00 -3.53
N VAL A 383 -11.31 35.10 -3.30
CA VAL A 383 -10.57 35.81 -4.37
C VAL A 383 -9.59 34.92 -5.17
N ASN A 384 -9.14 33.79 -4.62
CA ASN A 384 -8.23 32.85 -5.26
C ASN A 384 -8.89 31.51 -5.66
N SER A 385 -10.21 31.35 -5.58
CA SER A 385 -10.86 30.13 -6.10
C SER A 385 -11.03 30.21 -7.62
N VAL A 386 -10.84 29.06 -8.26
CA VAL A 386 -11.29 28.79 -9.64
C VAL A 386 -12.82 28.82 -9.69
N ILE A 387 -13.35 29.16 -10.86
CA ILE A 387 -14.76 29.28 -11.21
C ILE A 387 -14.96 28.67 -12.60
N ASP A 388 -16.08 27.96 -12.77
CA ASP A 388 -16.45 27.28 -14.01
C ASP A 388 -16.86 28.30 -15.08
N GLY A 389 -16.46 28.09 -16.34
CA GLY A 389 -16.69 29.02 -17.46
C GLY A 389 -18.11 29.57 -17.60
N ASP A 390 -19.13 28.71 -17.53
CA ASP A 390 -20.54 29.09 -17.54
C ASP A 390 -20.84 30.14 -16.47
N THR A 391 -20.34 29.91 -15.26
CA THR A 391 -20.65 30.70 -14.06
C THR A 391 -19.83 32.00 -13.99
N ALA A 392 -18.66 32.02 -14.63
CA ALA A 392 -17.93 33.26 -14.93
C ALA A 392 -18.70 34.11 -15.94
N THR A 393 -19.32 33.48 -16.94
CA THR A 393 -20.12 34.14 -17.98
C THR A 393 -21.43 34.68 -17.42
N GLU A 394 -22.17 33.90 -16.61
CA GLU A 394 -23.37 34.35 -15.87
C GLU A 394 -23.10 35.64 -15.08
N VAL A 395 -22.01 35.68 -14.31
CA VAL A 395 -21.68 36.82 -13.45
C VAL A 395 -21.19 38.03 -14.26
N MET A 396 -20.59 37.85 -15.44
CA MET A 396 -20.16 38.95 -16.31
C MET A 396 -21.26 39.48 -17.27
N LEU A 397 -22.25 38.66 -17.62
CA LEU A 397 -23.47 39.09 -18.30
C LEU A 397 -24.21 40.18 -17.50
N GLU A 398 -24.25 40.07 -16.17
CA GLU A 398 -24.81 41.13 -15.30
C GLU A 398 -24.08 42.49 -15.39
N TYR A 399 -22.82 42.51 -15.86
CA TYR A 399 -22.04 43.72 -16.10
C TYR A 399 -22.04 44.16 -17.58
N ASN A 400 -22.78 43.47 -18.46
CA ASN A 400 -22.73 43.61 -19.92
C ASN A 400 -21.31 43.42 -20.49
N ILE A 401 -20.62 42.38 -20.01
CA ILE A 401 -19.31 41.98 -20.51
C ILE A 401 -19.44 40.54 -21.05
N GLU A 402 -19.34 40.40 -22.37
CA GLU A 402 -19.30 39.10 -23.02
C GLU A 402 -17.92 38.46 -22.77
N LEU A 403 -17.89 37.19 -22.33
CA LEU A 403 -16.65 36.44 -22.17
C LEU A 403 -16.45 35.51 -23.35
N GLU A 404 -15.32 35.67 -24.04
CA GLU A 404 -14.82 34.67 -24.99
C GLU A 404 -13.88 33.73 -24.22
N ILE A 405 -14.39 32.57 -23.83
CA ILE A 405 -13.61 31.58 -23.09
C ILE A 405 -12.74 30.80 -24.08
N ILE A 406 -11.42 31.00 -23.98
CA ILE A 406 -10.44 30.25 -24.74
C ILE A 406 -9.82 29.23 -23.79
N GLU A 407 -10.11 27.94 -23.97
CA GLU A 407 -9.41 26.89 -23.23
C GLU A 407 -7.88 27.06 -23.40
N LEU A 408 -7.17 27.25 -22.28
CA LEU A 408 -5.71 27.23 -22.28
C LEU A 408 -5.30 25.76 -22.49
N LYS A 409 -5.13 25.39 -23.76
CA LYS A 409 -4.60 24.08 -24.14
C LYS A 409 -3.30 23.85 -23.37
N THR A 410 -3.33 22.87 -22.47
CA THR A 410 -2.20 22.57 -21.58
C THR A 410 -0.99 22.18 -22.43
N SER A 411 0.23 22.37 -21.93
CA SER A 411 1.40 22.14 -22.79
C SER A 411 1.54 20.68 -23.24
N GLU A 412 0.92 19.72 -22.55
CA GLU A 412 0.68 18.35 -23.04
C GLU A 412 -0.23 18.31 -24.28
N GLN A 413 -1.41 18.95 -24.24
CA GLN A 413 -2.35 19.00 -25.37
C GLN A 413 -1.74 19.74 -26.57
N VAL A 414 -0.93 20.79 -26.33
CA VAL A 414 -0.19 21.50 -27.39
C VAL A 414 0.88 20.60 -28.03
N ILE A 415 1.48 19.67 -27.28
CA ILE A 415 2.37 18.64 -27.83
C ILE A 415 1.56 17.60 -28.60
N GLU A 416 0.44 17.12 -28.06
CA GLU A 416 -0.44 16.15 -28.75
C GLU A 416 -0.97 16.69 -30.09
N GLU A 417 -1.40 17.95 -30.13
CA GLU A 417 -1.85 18.60 -31.37
C GLU A 417 -0.71 18.79 -32.38
N GLN A 418 0.50 19.17 -31.93
CA GLN A 418 1.69 19.19 -32.79
C GLN A 418 2.03 17.81 -33.35
N PHE A 419 1.72 16.74 -32.62
CA PHE A 419 1.88 15.36 -33.08
C PHE A 419 0.75 14.89 -34.00
N ARG A 420 -0.46 15.44 -33.86
CA ARG A 420 -1.64 15.11 -34.68
C ARG A 420 -1.68 15.88 -36.01
N GLU A 421 -1.22 17.13 -36.02
CA GLU A 421 -1.17 18.01 -37.20
C GLU A 421 0.13 17.90 -38.02
N ARG A 422 1.08 17.06 -37.58
CA ARG A 422 2.37 16.91 -38.27
C ARG A 422 2.21 16.34 -39.68
N THR A 423 3.07 16.80 -40.58
CA THR A 423 3.28 16.12 -41.87
C THR A 423 3.93 14.76 -41.59
N THR A 424 3.27 13.67 -41.99
CA THR A 424 3.84 12.33 -41.95
C THR A 424 5.01 12.20 -42.93
N VAL A 425 6.07 11.50 -42.53
CA VAL A 425 7.31 11.41 -43.31
C VAL A 425 7.36 10.16 -44.17
N ASP A 426 7.08 9.00 -43.58
CA ASP A 426 7.26 7.69 -44.20
C ASP A 426 6.11 6.74 -43.80
N VAL A 427 4.96 6.89 -44.46
CA VAL A 427 3.76 6.10 -44.17
C VAL A 427 3.88 4.72 -44.80
N GLN A 428 3.99 3.70 -43.96
CA GLN A 428 4.07 2.29 -44.38
C GLN A 428 3.04 1.43 -43.63
N PRO A 429 2.68 0.25 -44.16
CA PRO A 429 1.93 -0.75 -43.39
C PRO A 429 2.66 -1.10 -42.09
N ARG A 430 1.91 -1.34 -41.00
CA ARG A 430 2.49 -1.74 -39.71
C ARG A 430 1.93 -3.06 -39.21
N SER A 431 2.71 -3.77 -38.40
CA SER A 431 2.27 -4.92 -37.63
C SER A 431 1.01 -4.60 -36.81
N PRO A 432 0.01 -5.50 -36.76
CA PRO A 432 -1.09 -5.38 -35.82
C PRO A 432 -0.59 -5.54 -34.38
N VAL A 433 -1.23 -4.83 -33.45
CA VAL A 433 -1.06 -5.00 -32.01
C VAL A 433 -2.36 -5.57 -31.44
N ILE A 434 -2.25 -6.68 -30.72
CA ILE A 434 -3.38 -7.57 -30.42
C ILE A 434 -3.43 -7.89 -28.91
N THR A 435 -4.53 -7.53 -28.23
CA THR A 435 -4.73 -7.87 -26.82
C THR A 435 -5.41 -9.22 -26.69
N ILE A 436 -4.96 -10.07 -25.77
CA ILE A 436 -5.66 -11.32 -25.42
C ILE A 436 -6.50 -11.12 -24.14
N LEU A 437 -7.82 -11.25 -24.30
CA LEU A 437 -8.87 -11.06 -23.30
C LEU A 437 -9.59 -12.38 -22.97
N GLY A 438 -10.44 -12.36 -21.95
CA GLY A 438 -11.18 -13.54 -21.45
C GLY A 438 -10.93 -13.84 -19.97
N HIS A 439 -11.73 -14.78 -19.47
CA HIS A 439 -11.80 -15.25 -18.08
C HIS A 439 -10.49 -15.91 -17.58
N VAL A 440 -10.42 -16.09 -16.25
CA VAL A 440 -9.46 -16.99 -15.59
C VAL A 440 -9.65 -18.43 -16.10
N ASP A 441 -8.59 -19.25 -16.08
CA ASP A 441 -8.56 -20.67 -16.47
C ASP A 441 -9.04 -21.03 -17.89
N HIS A 442 -9.41 -20.05 -18.72
CA HIS A 442 -9.63 -20.21 -20.16
C HIS A 442 -8.32 -20.46 -20.95
N GLY A 443 -7.16 -20.46 -20.28
CA GLY A 443 -5.87 -20.83 -20.88
C GLY A 443 -5.20 -19.74 -21.73
N LYS A 444 -5.48 -18.45 -21.46
CA LYS A 444 -4.89 -17.30 -22.18
C LYS A 444 -3.36 -17.35 -22.21
N THR A 445 -2.74 -17.42 -21.04
CA THR A 445 -1.28 -17.48 -20.87
C THR A 445 -0.70 -18.73 -21.53
N SER A 446 -1.41 -19.88 -21.46
CA SER A 446 -0.99 -21.13 -22.11
C SER A 446 -1.02 -21.06 -23.64
N LEU A 447 -2.02 -20.36 -24.20
CA LEU A 447 -2.14 -20.10 -25.64
C LEU A 447 -1.03 -19.15 -26.11
N LEU A 448 -0.77 -18.09 -25.35
CA LEU A 448 0.33 -17.14 -25.59
C LEU A 448 1.71 -17.81 -25.50
N ASP A 449 1.93 -18.66 -24.50
CA ASP A 449 3.15 -19.46 -24.36
C ASP A 449 3.39 -20.34 -25.58
N ARG A 450 2.33 -21.01 -26.05
CA ARG A 450 2.42 -21.89 -27.22
C ARG A 450 2.73 -21.12 -28.49
N ILE A 451 2.14 -19.93 -28.68
CA ILE A 451 2.49 -18.99 -29.77
C ILE A 451 3.95 -18.53 -29.65
N ARG A 452 4.38 -18.14 -28.43
CA ARG A 452 5.74 -17.64 -28.13
C ARG A 452 6.82 -18.72 -28.20
N ASN A 453 6.44 -19.99 -28.27
CA ASN A 453 7.32 -21.15 -28.03
C ASN A 453 8.06 -21.06 -26.67
N ALA A 454 7.35 -20.55 -25.66
CA ALA A 454 7.82 -20.34 -24.29
C ALA A 454 7.03 -21.23 -23.29
N ASN A 455 7.33 -21.07 -22.01
CA ASN A 455 6.64 -21.72 -20.90
C ASN A 455 6.72 -20.81 -19.65
N VAL A 456 6.08 -19.65 -19.73
CA VAL A 456 5.98 -18.61 -18.70
C VAL A 456 4.95 -18.99 -17.65
N ALA A 457 3.80 -19.54 -18.04
CA ALA A 457 2.71 -19.91 -17.13
C ALA A 457 3.15 -20.93 -16.05
N ALA A 458 4.10 -21.82 -16.37
CA ALA A 458 4.68 -22.76 -15.40
C ALA A 458 5.77 -22.14 -14.49
N GLY A 459 6.17 -20.89 -14.74
CA GLY A 459 7.14 -20.13 -13.96
C GLY A 459 6.56 -18.94 -13.19
N GLU A 460 5.31 -18.54 -13.48
CA GLU A 460 4.61 -17.46 -12.76
C GLU A 460 4.07 -17.93 -11.40
N ALA A 461 4.12 -17.05 -10.41
CA ALA A 461 3.56 -17.32 -9.08
C ALA A 461 2.04 -17.51 -9.18
N GLY A 462 1.53 -18.61 -8.63
CA GLY A 462 0.12 -19.01 -8.76
C GLY A 462 -0.30 -19.49 -10.16
N GLY A 463 0.60 -19.52 -11.15
CA GLY A 463 0.29 -19.93 -12.53
C GLY A 463 -0.57 -18.93 -13.31
N ILE A 464 -0.57 -17.65 -12.91
CA ILE A 464 -1.43 -16.61 -13.48
C ILE A 464 -0.65 -15.35 -13.90
N THR A 465 -0.94 -14.83 -15.10
CA THR A 465 -0.49 -13.50 -15.53
C THR A 465 -1.05 -12.44 -14.56
N GLN A 466 -0.18 -11.73 -13.84
CA GLN A 466 -0.57 -10.66 -12.89
C GLN A 466 -0.05 -9.26 -13.28
N ALA A 467 0.70 -9.13 -14.38
CA ALA A 467 1.15 -7.86 -14.93
C ALA A 467 0.99 -7.85 -16.46
N THR A 468 0.62 -6.71 -17.05
CA THR A 468 0.53 -6.56 -18.51
C THR A 468 1.92 -6.68 -19.14
N SER A 469 2.07 -7.61 -20.08
CA SER A 469 3.31 -7.82 -20.84
C SER A 469 3.04 -7.76 -22.34
N ALA A 470 4.07 -7.46 -23.15
CA ALA A 470 3.95 -7.46 -24.59
C ALA A 470 5.19 -8.07 -25.26
N PHE A 471 4.98 -8.78 -26.35
CA PHE A 471 6.03 -9.48 -27.10
C PHE A 471 5.68 -9.60 -28.58
N ARG A 472 6.70 -9.88 -29.41
CA ARG A 472 6.57 -9.97 -30.87
C ARG A 472 6.74 -11.40 -31.37
N VAL A 473 5.92 -11.76 -32.34
CA VAL A 473 5.83 -13.12 -32.92
C VAL A 473 5.97 -13.01 -34.43
N PRO A 474 6.97 -13.66 -35.05
CA PRO A 474 7.00 -13.82 -36.50
C PRO A 474 5.93 -14.83 -36.93
N VAL A 475 5.19 -14.51 -37.98
CA VAL A 475 4.12 -15.32 -38.57
C VAL A 475 4.41 -15.52 -40.05
N HIS A 476 4.34 -16.76 -40.52
CA HIS A 476 4.62 -17.14 -41.91
C HIS A 476 3.30 -17.24 -42.70
N ALA A 477 2.73 -16.10 -43.06
CA ALA A 477 1.48 -16.00 -43.81
C ALA A 477 1.77 -16.09 -45.32
N GLY A 478 1.64 -17.30 -45.87
CA GLY A 478 1.93 -17.57 -47.30
C GLY A 478 3.40 -17.37 -47.66
N ASP A 479 3.67 -16.51 -48.65
CA ASP A 479 5.02 -16.20 -49.16
C ASP A 479 5.75 -15.07 -48.39
N LYS A 480 5.19 -14.58 -47.27
CA LYS A 480 5.75 -13.45 -46.50
C LYS A 480 5.94 -13.75 -45.02
N ASP A 481 7.03 -13.23 -44.48
CA ASP A 481 7.26 -13.17 -43.03
C ASP A 481 6.63 -11.89 -42.47
N HIS A 482 5.50 -12.03 -41.78
CA HIS A 482 4.83 -10.96 -41.05
C HIS A 482 5.23 -11.00 -39.57
N VAL A 483 4.94 -9.92 -38.83
CA VAL A 483 5.18 -9.86 -37.38
C VAL A 483 3.91 -9.35 -36.70
N ILE A 484 3.43 -10.08 -35.71
CA ILE A 484 2.30 -9.69 -34.86
C ILE A 484 2.83 -9.33 -33.47
N THR A 485 2.26 -8.30 -32.85
CA THR A 485 2.58 -7.91 -31.47
C THR A 485 1.44 -8.29 -30.55
N PHE A 486 1.71 -9.14 -29.57
CA PHE A 486 0.72 -9.55 -28.58
C PHE A 486 0.87 -8.74 -27.29
N ILE A 487 -0.26 -8.42 -26.65
CA ILE A 487 -0.34 -7.90 -25.29
C ILE A 487 -1.12 -8.91 -24.44
N ASP A 488 -0.47 -9.43 -23.40
CA ASP A 488 -1.12 -10.26 -22.38
C ASP A 488 -1.76 -9.37 -21.30
N THR A 489 -2.95 -9.74 -20.85
CA THR A 489 -3.68 -9.02 -19.79
C THR A 489 -4.23 -9.98 -18.73
N PRO A 490 -4.07 -9.68 -17.43
CA PRO A 490 -4.60 -10.53 -16.36
C PRO A 490 -6.11 -10.81 -16.48
N GLY A 491 -6.50 -12.08 -16.26
CA GLY A 491 -7.88 -12.54 -16.39
C GLY A 491 -8.80 -12.17 -15.21
N HIS A 492 -8.26 -12.09 -13.99
CA HIS A 492 -9.06 -11.89 -12.78
C HIS A 492 -9.72 -10.51 -12.75
N GLU A 493 -11.01 -10.49 -12.39
CA GLU A 493 -11.87 -9.32 -12.12
C GLU A 493 -11.14 -8.06 -11.64
N ALA A 494 -10.34 -8.13 -10.57
CA ALA A 494 -9.62 -6.99 -9.98
C ALA A 494 -8.75 -6.19 -10.98
N PHE A 495 -8.25 -6.85 -12.04
CA PHE A 495 -7.45 -6.21 -13.10
C PHE A 495 -8.30 -5.59 -14.24
N SER A 496 -9.55 -5.19 -13.96
CA SER A 496 -10.46 -4.60 -14.95
C SER A 496 -9.86 -3.39 -15.66
N GLU A 497 -9.19 -2.49 -14.94
CA GLU A 497 -8.50 -1.33 -15.54
C GLU A 497 -7.36 -1.74 -16.48
N MET A 498 -6.65 -2.85 -16.21
CA MET A 498 -5.63 -3.36 -17.13
C MET A 498 -6.24 -3.92 -18.42
N ARG A 499 -7.39 -4.60 -18.35
CA ARG A 499 -8.13 -5.07 -19.53
C ARG A 499 -8.63 -3.90 -20.38
N ALA A 500 -9.22 -2.88 -19.76
CA ALA A 500 -9.67 -1.66 -20.42
C ALA A 500 -8.50 -0.90 -21.09
N ARG A 501 -7.36 -0.79 -20.40
CA ARG A 501 -6.12 -0.19 -20.95
C ARG A 501 -5.59 -0.99 -22.14
N GLY A 502 -5.51 -2.32 -22.01
CA GLY A 502 -5.06 -3.22 -23.08
C GLY A 502 -5.90 -3.05 -24.35
N ALA A 503 -7.22 -3.20 -24.23
CA ALA A 503 -8.16 -3.04 -25.34
C ALA A 503 -7.96 -1.71 -26.08
N LYS A 504 -7.91 -0.58 -25.36
CA LYS A 504 -7.73 0.76 -25.94
C LYS A 504 -6.40 0.98 -26.70
N VAL A 505 -5.38 0.17 -26.42
CA VAL A 505 -4.04 0.32 -27.03
C VAL A 505 -3.87 -0.55 -28.29
N THR A 506 -4.83 -1.44 -28.59
CA THR A 506 -4.69 -2.48 -29.62
C THR A 506 -5.68 -2.38 -30.78
N ASP A 507 -5.25 -2.89 -31.94
CA ASP A 507 -5.99 -2.85 -33.20
C ASP A 507 -7.03 -3.97 -33.32
N ILE A 508 -6.79 -5.10 -32.63
CA ILE A 508 -7.63 -6.30 -32.62
C ILE A 508 -7.64 -6.87 -31.18
N ALA A 509 -8.77 -7.43 -30.75
CA ALA A 509 -8.91 -8.14 -29.48
C ALA A 509 -9.18 -9.64 -29.72
N VAL A 510 -8.35 -10.52 -29.16
CA VAL A 510 -8.59 -11.97 -29.14
C VAL A 510 -9.33 -12.33 -27.86
N LEU A 511 -10.56 -12.81 -27.98
CA LEU A 511 -11.38 -13.26 -26.86
C LEU A 511 -11.24 -14.78 -26.68
N VAL A 512 -10.54 -15.21 -25.63
CA VAL A 512 -10.35 -16.63 -25.34
C VAL A 512 -11.52 -17.17 -24.53
N ILE A 513 -12.23 -18.13 -25.12
CA ILE A 513 -13.37 -18.83 -24.50
C ILE A 513 -13.04 -20.31 -24.46
N ALA A 514 -13.23 -20.96 -23.32
CA ALA A 514 -12.97 -22.38 -23.21
C ALA A 514 -14.20 -23.22 -23.61
N ALA A 515 -13.97 -24.32 -24.34
CA ALA A 515 -15.01 -25.17 -24.90
C ALA A 515 -15.71 -26.10 -23.88
N ASP A 516 -15.19 -26.19 -22.65
CA ASP A 516 -15.86 -26.76 -21.48
C ASP A 516 -16.80 -25.74 -20.83
N ASP A 517 -16.27 -24.57 -20.46
CA ASP A 517 -16.95 -23.53 -19.67
C ASP A 517 -18.00 -22.75 -20.49
N GLY A 518 -17.57 -22.13 -21.59
CA GLY A 518 -18.36 -21.19 -22.40
C GLY A 518 -18.27 -19.72 -21.96
N VAL A 519 -19.34 -18.95 -22.19
CA VAL A 519 -19.35 -17.51 -21.87
C VAL A 519 -19.57 -17.31 -20.36
N MET A 520 -18.58 -16.69 -19.70
CA MET A 520 -18.56 -16.38 -18.26
C MET A 520 -18.59 -14.86 -18.00
N PRO A 521 -18.91 -14.37 -16.79
CA PRO A 521 -19.07 -12.94 -16.52
C PRO A 521 -17.86 -12.06 -16.91
N GLN A 522 -16.63 -12.51 -16.66
CA GLN A 522 -15.41 -11.79 -17.08
C GLN A 522 -15.18 -11.82 -18.60
N THR A 523 -15.77 -12.80 -19.31
CA THR A 523 -15.84 -12.80 -20.79
C THR A 523 -16.80 -11.69 -21.26
N ILE A 524 -17.96 -11.54 -20.63
CA ILE A 524 -18.93 -10.47 -20.94
C ILE A 524 -18.31 -9.09 -20.66
N GLU A 525 -17.62 -8.94 -19.53
CA GLU A 525 -16.84 -7.74 -19.20
C GLU A 525 -15.77 -7.43 -20.27
N SER A 526 -15.04 -8.46 -20.72
CA SER A 526 -14.06 -8.35 -21.79
C SER A 526 -14.66 -7.91 -23.13
N ILE A 527 -15.84 -8.44 -23.49
CA ILE A 527 -16.61 -8.03 -24.68
C ILE A 527 -16.99 -6.54 -24.58
N ASN A 528 -17.47 -6.11 -23.41
CA ASN A 528 -17.87 -4.72 -23.18
C ASN A 528 -16.68 -3.76 -23.28
N HIS A 529 -15.50 -4.11 -22.75
CA HIS A 529 -14.29 -3.29 -22.89
C HIS A 529 -13.83 -3.17 -24.35
N ALA A 530 -13.82 -4.27 -25.10
CA ALA A 530 -13.43 -4.25 -26.52
C ALA A 530 -14.43 -3.44 -27.38
N LYS A 531 -15.74 -3.60 -27.14
CA LYS A 531 -16.79 -2.77 -27.79
C LYS A 531 -16.67 -1.29 -27.43
N ALA A 532 -16.41 -0.96 -26.16
CA ALA A 532 -16.24 0.43 -25.71
C ALA A 532 -14.94 1.08 -26.22
N ALA A 533 -13.98 0.28 -26.68
CA ALA A 533 -12.77 0.73 -27.39
C ALA A 533 -12.94 0.73 -28.93
N GLU A 534 -14.10 0.34 -29.45
CA GLU A 534 -14.40 0.15 -30.88
C GLU A 534 -13.47 -0.87 -31.61
N VAL A 535 -12.90 -1.82 -30.85
CA VAL A 535 -11.92 -2.79 -31.34
C VAL A 535 -12.59 -4.06 -31.89
N PRO A 536 -12.27 -4.50 -33.13
CA PRO A 536 -12.73 -5.78 -33.67
C PRO A 536 -12.33 -6.98 -32.80
N ILE A 537 -13.27 -7.90 -32.60
CA ILE A 537 -13.08 -9.11 -31.77
C ILE A 537 -12.94 -10.34 -32.67
N VAL A 538 -11.89 -11.13 -32.43
CA VAL A 538 -11.73 -12.49 -32.95
C VAL A 538 -11.83 -13.45 -31.77
N VAL A 539 -12.61 -14.54 -31.90
CA VAL A 539 -12.82 -15.49 -30.80
C VAL A 539 -11.90 -16.70 -30.96
N ALA A 540 -11.11 -16.99 -29.94
CA ALA A 540 -10.32 -18.21 -29.83
C ALA A 540 -11.03 -19.19 -28.89
N LEU A 541 -11.72 -20.18 -29.46
CA LEU A 541 -12.40 -21.24 -28.72
C LEU A 541 -11.37 -22.31 -28.32
N ASN A 542 -10.85 -22.22 -27.09
CA ASN A 542 -9.74 -23.02 -26.56
C ASN A 542 -10.23 -24.32 -25.88
N LYS A 543 -9.28 -25.20 -25.51
CA LYS A 543 -9.50 -26.51 -24.86
C LYS A 543 -10.31 -27.53 -25.69
N ILE A 544 -10.31 -27.45 -27.04
CA ILE A 544 -11.02 -28.43 -27.89
C ILE A 544 -10.48 -29.88 -27.78
N ASP A 545 -9.37 -30.08 -27.07
CA ASP A 545 -8.81 -31.38 -26.69
C ASP A 545 -9.55 -32.09 -25.56
N LYS A 546 -10.44 -31.41 -24.82
CA LYS A 546 -11.26 -32.02 -23.77
C LYS A 546 -12.44 -32.83 -24.35
N PRO A 547 -12.84 -33.95 -23.72
CA PRO A 547 -14.04 -34.70 -24.12
C PRO A 547 -15.36 -33.92 -23.93
N GLU A 548 -15.33 -32.84 -23.15
CA GLU A 548 -16.46 -31.94 -22.89
C GLU A 548 -16.72 -30.98 -24.07
N ALA A 549 -15.74 -30.79 -24.97
CA ALA A 549 -15.80 -29.95 -26.17
C ALA A 549 -16.58 -30.62 -27.32
N THR A 550 -17.78 -31.12 -27.04
CA THR A 550 -18.69 -31.72 -28.03
C THR A 550 -19.29 -30.66 -28.95
N ASP A 551 -19.61 -31.02 -30.20
CA ASP A 551 -20.22 -30.09 -31.17
C ASP A 551 -21.49 -29.40 -30.64
N THR A 552 -22.29 -30.08 -29.82
CA THR A 552 -23.46 -29.51 -29.15
C THR A 552 -23.09 -28.42 -28.14
N ASN A 553 -21.99 -28.59 -27.40
CA ASN A 553 -21.49 -27.57 -26.46
C ASN A 553 -20.87 -26.39 -27.23
N ILE A 554 -20.16 -26.66 -28.34
CA ILE A 554 -19.66 -25.61 -29.25
C ILE A 554 -20.83 -24.78 -29.80
N GLN A 555 -21.90 -25.42 -30.31
CA GLN A 555 -23.10 -24.74 -30.79
C GLN A 555 -23.80 -23.91 -29.70
N ARG A 556 -23.84 -24.38 -28.44
CA ARG A 556 -24.31 -23.60 -27.30
C ARG A 556 -23.49 -22.31 -27.13
N ILE A 557 -22.17 -22.40 -27.19
CA ILE A 557 -21.26 -21.26 -27.00
C ILE A 557 -21.40 -20.25 -28.16
N LEU A 558 -21.57 -20.72 -29.41
CA LEU A 558 -21.90 -19.86 -30.56
C LEU A 558 -23.23 -19.10 -30.35
N GLY A 559 -24.24 -19.75 -29.75
CA GLY A 559 -25.49 -19.11 -29.35
C GLY A 559 -25.28 -18.00 -28.30
N GLN A 560 -24.53 -18.29 -27.24
CA GLN A 560 -24.18 -17.29 -26.21
C GLN A 560 -23.39 -16.10 -26.76
N LEU A 561 -22.54 -16.32 -27.78
CA LEU A 561 -21.82 -15.26 -28.46
C LEU A 561 -22.77 -14.35 -29.27
N ALA A 562 -23.72 -14.95 -30.01
CA ALA A 562 -24.75 -14.20 -30.74
C ALA A 562 -25.69 -13.40 -29.80
N GLU A 563 -26.01 -13.92 -28.62
CA GLU A 563 -26.74 -13.17 -27.56
C GLU A 563 -25.98 -11.91 -27.10
N HIS A 564 -24.65 -11.91 -27.20
CA HIS A 564 -23.78 -10.75 -26.97
C HIS A 564 -23.37 -10.01 -28.27
N GLU A 565 -24.17 -10.15 -29.33
CA GLU A 565 -23.99 -9.52 -30.66
C GLU A 565 -22.75 -9.98 -31.45
N LEU A 566 -22.01 -10.97 -30.95
CA LEU A 566 -20.84 -11.57 -31.60
C LEU A 566 -21.26 -12.71 -32.53
N ASN A 567 -21.93 -12.35 -33.62
CA ASN A 567 -22.45 -13.28 -34.61
C ASN A 567 -21.31 -13.99 -35.38
N PRO A 568 -21.20 -15.33 -35.34
CA PRO A 568 -20.15 -16.08 -36.03
C PRO A 568 -20.21 -15.95 -37.55
N THR A 569 -19.05 -15.97 -38.20
CA THR A 569 -18.92 -16.07 -39.67
C THR A 569 -19.57 -17.34 -40.25
N GLU A 570 -19.54 -18.47 -39.53
CA GLU A 570 -20.30 -19.70 -39.86
C GLU A 570 -21.81 -19.44 -40.07
N TRP A 571 -22.38 -18.41 -39.43
CA TRP A 571 -23.79 -18.03 -39.51
C TRP A 571 -24.05 -16.78 -40.38
N GLY A 572 -23.04 -16.33 -41.14
CA GLY A 572 -23.10 -15.11 -41.94
C GLY A 572 -22.91 -13.81 -41.13
N GLY A 573 -22.39 -13.92 -39.90
CA GLY A 573 -21.96 -12.77 -39.10
C GLY A 573 -20.56 -12.27 -39.45
N SER A 574 -20.02 -11.41 -38.57
CA SER A 574 -18.73 -10.73 -38.74
C SER A 574 -17.66 -11.12 -37.73
N THR A 575 -17.98 -11.96 -36.74
CA THR A 575 -17.02 -12.43 -35.73
C THR A 575 -16.40 -13.74 -36.18
N GLU A 576 -15.08 -13.76 -36.41
CA GLU A 576 -14.36 -15.00 -36.73
C GLU A 576 -14.17 -15.83 -35.45
N VAL A 577 -14.44 -17.14 -35.52
CA VAL A 577 -14.40 -18.06 -34.37
C VAL A 577 -13.47 -19.24 -34.67
N VAL A 578 -12.22 -19.13 -34.23
CA VAL A 578 -11.19 -20.15 -34.48
C VAL A 578 -11.17 -21.18 -33.34
N ARG A 579 -11.20 -22.45 -33.70
CA ARG A 579 -11.18 -23.59 -32.77
C ARG A 579 -9.72 -23.95 -32.45
N THR A 580 -9.33 -23.95 -31.18
CA THR A 580 -7.92 -24.03 -30.75
C THR A 580 -7.69 -24.98 -29.56
N SER A 581 -6.47 -25.51 -29.46
CA SER A 581 -5.98 -26.24 -28.28
C SER A 581 -4.56 -25.80 -27.94
N ALA A 582 -4.41 -25.03 -26.86
CA ALA A 582 -3.10 -24.60 -26.35
C ALA A 582 -2.18 -25.78 -25.99
N THR A 583 -2.74 -26.91 -25.53
CA THR A 583 -1.99 -28.10 -25.07
C THR A 583 -1.39 -28.89 -26.23
N LYS A 584 -2.19 -29.15 -27.28
CA LYS A 584 -1.73 -29.84 -28.51
C LYS A 584 -1.01 -28.91 -29.48
N GLY A 585 -1.35 -27.62 -29.48
CA GLY A 585 -1.00 -26.66 -30.53
C GLY A 585 -1.91 -26.71 -31.76
N GLU A 586 -3.12 -27.26 -31.62
CA GLU A 586 -4.13 -27.40 -32.69
C GLU A 586 -4.83 -26.05 -32.93
N GLY A 587 -5.07 -25.66 -34.19
CA GLY A 587 -5.75 -24.40 -34.55
C GLY A 587 -4.97 -23.10 -34.35
N ILE A 588 -3.74 -23.15 -33.84
CA ILE A 588 -2.97 -21.93 -33.52
C ILE A 588 -2.45 -21.22 -34.77
N GLN A 589 -2.07 -21.96 -35.82
CA GLN A 589 -1.70 -21.34 -37.10
C GLN A 589 -2.92 -20.65 -37.73
N ASP A 590 -4.05 -21.36 -37.78
CA ASP A 590 -5.33 -20.84 -38.29
C ASP A 590 -5.75 -19.53 -37.57
N LEU A 591 -5.48 -19.43 -36.25
CA LEU A 591 -5.70 -18.20 -35.48
C LEU A 591 -4.72 -17.08 -35.89
N LEU A 592 -3.44 -17.37 -36.10
CA LEU A 592 -2.46 -16.37 -36.53
C LEU A 592 -2.76 -15.86 -37.95
N ASP A 593 -3.16 -16.76 -38.86
CA ASP A 593 -3.54 -16.42 -40.23
C ASP A 593 -4.83 -15.56 -40.23
N ALA A 594 -5.85 -15.93 -39.44
CA ALA A 594 -7.06 -15.13 -39.29
C ALA A 594 -6.80 -13.71 -38.74
N LEU A 595 -5.84 -13.56 -37.82
CA LEU A 595 -5.45 -12.26 -37.27
C LEU A 595 -4.67 -11.40 -38.27
N ASP A 596 -3.86 -12.01 -39.15
CA ASP A 596 -3.16 -11.31 -40.23
C ASP A 596 -4.14 -10.85 -41.32
N TYR A 597 -5.09 -11.70 -41.75
CA TYR A 597 -6.16 -11.31 -42.68
C TYR A 597 -7.03 -10.16 -42.13
N GLN A 598 -7.35 -10.21 -40.83
CA GLN A 598 -8.09 -9.12 -40.16
C GLN A 598 -7.28 -7.82 -40.11
N ALA A 599 -5.94 -7.89 -39.99
CA ALA A 599 -5.06 -6.74 -40.04
C ALA A 599 -4.92 -6.16 -41.47
N GLU A 600 -4.86 -7.00 -42.51
CA GLU A 600 -4.91 -6.55 -43.91
C GLU A 600 -6.24 -5.84 -44.20
N LEU A 601 -7.38 -6.38 -43.73
CA LEU A 601 -8.69 -5.75 -43.88
C LEU A 601 -8.76 -4.35 -43.23
N LEU A 602 -8.15 -4.19 -42.06
CA LEU A 602 -8.05 -2.90 -41.35
C LEU A 602 -7.07 -1.90 -41.99
N ASN A 603 -6.24 -2.33 -42.96
CA ASN A 603 -5.29 -1.48 -43.69
C ASN A 603 -4.36 -0.67 -42.74
N LEU A 604 -3.86 -1.32 -41.69
CA LEU A 604 -3.09 -0.68 -40.61
C LEU A 604 -1.79 -0.03 -41.11
N THR A 605 -1.63 1.27 -40.87
CA THR A 605 -0.44 2.06 -41.25
C THR A 605 0.11 2.88 -40.09
N ALA A 606 1.37 3.30 -40.20
CA ALA A 606 1.98 4.35 -39.38
C ALA A 606 3.10 5.07 -40.14
N ASP A 607 3.51 6.23 -39.63
CA ASP A 607 4.74 6.92 -40.02
C ASP A 607 5.95 6.27 -39.33
N PHE A 608 6.95 5.82 -40.09
CA PHE A 608 8.19 5.24 -39.58
C PHE A 608 9.33 6.26 -39.45
N GLY A 609 9.20 7.45 -40.08
CA GLY A 609 10.24 8.48 -40.13
C GLY A 609 10.05 9.64 -39.13
N GLY A 610 8.83 9.85 -38.64
CA GLY A 610 8.48 10.91 -37.69
C GLY A 610 9.05 10.73 -36.28
N GLU A 611 8.89 11.76 -35.44
CA GLU A 611 9.21 11.72 -34.00
C GLU A 611 8.32 10.68 -33.28
N ALA A 612 8.82 9.97 -32.27
CA ALA A 612 8.05 8.87 -31.69
C ALA A 612 6.90 9.31 -30.76
N GLN A 613 5.77 8.62 -30.89
CA GLN A 613 4.60 8.67 -30.02
C GLN A 613 4.11 7.25 -29.73
N GLY A 614 3.53 7.05 -28.54
CA GLY A 614 2.82 5.84 -28.19
C GLY A 614 2.34 5.87 -26.74
N THR A 615 2.16 4.70 -26.13
CA THR A 615 1.55 4.56 -24.81
C THR A 615 2.39 3.68 -23.87
N VAL A 616 2.42 4.02 -22.58
CA VAL A 616 3.01 3.19 -21.51
C VAL A 616 2.10 1.99 -21.27
N LEU A 617 2.66 0.79 -21.41
CA LEU A 617 1.98 -0.45 -21.04
C LEU A 617 2.04 -0.64 -19.53
N GLU A 618 3.25 -0.62 -18.97
CA GLU A 618 3.53 -0.70 -17.52
C GLU A 618 4.86 -0.02 -17.16
N ALA A 619 5.04 0.33 -15.89
CA ALA A 619 6.26 0.97 -15.39
C ALA A 619 6.72 0.43 -14.03
N HIS A 620 8.03 0.34 -13.82
CA HIS A 620 8.64 -0.21 -12.60
C HIS A 620 9.95 0.51 -12.21
N LEU A 621 10.46 0.23 -11.01
CA LEU A 621 11.73 0.74 -10.53
C LEU A 621 12.80 -0.36 -10.55
N ALA A 622 13.78 -0.27 -11.46
CA ALA A 622 14.83 -1.27 -11.61
C ALA A 622 16.15 -0.84 -10.95
N GLU A 623 16.76 -1.74 -10.17
CA GLU A 623 18.06 -1.47 -9.52
C GLU A 623 19.14 -1.10 -10.54
N GLY A 624 19.93 -0.07 -10.22
CA GLY A 624 20.99 0.46 -11.10
C GLY A 624 20.52 1.19 -12.37
N ARG A 625 19.30 0.95 -12.88
CA ARG A 625 18.73 1.65 -14.05
C ARG A 625 17.87 2.85 -13.67
N GLY A 626 17.18 2.80 -12.52
CA GLY A 626 16.23 3.81 -12.07
C GLY A 626 14.81 3.52 -12.56
N PRO A 627 13.96 4.56 -12.77
CA PRO A 627 12.66 4.39 -13.41
C PRO A 627 12.79 3.79 -14.81
N VAL A 628 11.99 2.76 -15.06
CA VAL A 628 11.91 2.00 -16.31
C VAL A 628 10.44 1.90 -16.73
N ALA A 629 10.16 2.17 -18.00
CA ALA A 629 8.82 2.06 -18.57
C ALA A 629 8.84 1.10 -19.76
N SER A 630 7.91 0.14 -19.76
CA SER A 630 7.53 -0.64 -20.93
C SER A 630 6.54 0.19 -21.74
N ILE A 631 6.88 0.49 -22.99
CA ILE A 631 6.10 1.33 -23.89
C ILE A 631 5.83 0.60 -25.19
N LEU A 632 4.68 0.87 -25.81
CA LEU A 632 4.41 0.50 -27.19
C LEU A 632 4.59 1.74 -28.06
N VAL A 633 5.51 1.69 -29.03
CA VAL A 633 5.64 2.75 -30.04
C VAL A 633 4.49 2.59 -31.05
N GLN A 634 3.63 3.60 -31.18
CA GLN A 634 2.50 3.57 -32.12
C GLN A 634 2.81 4.29 -33.44
N GLN A 635 3.60 5.37 -33.39
CA GLN A 635 4.05 6.11 -34.57
C GLN A 635 5.46 6.66 -34.35
N GLY A 636 6.18 6.90 -35.44
CA GLY A 636 7.54 7.42 -35.47
C GLY A 636 8.60 6.42 -35.02
N CYS A 637 9.87 6.82 -35.14
CA CYS A 637 11.01 6.02 -34.70
C CYS A 637 11.61 6.62 -33.41
N LEU A 638 11.68 5.82 -32.35
CA LEU A 638 12.25 6.23 -31.06
C LEU A 638 13.73 5.86 -31.02
N LYS A 639 14.60 6.84 -30.81
CA LYS A 639 16.05 6.63 -30.86
C LYS A 639 16.70 6.88 -29.51
N ARG A 640 17.80 6.17 -29.26
CA ARG A 640 18.56 6.29 -28.03
C ARG A 640 19.22 7.67 -27.93
N GLY A 641 18.92 8.39 -26.85
CA GLY A 641 19.32 9.79 -26.67
C GLY A 641 18.22 10.81 -26.99
N ASP A 642 17.05 10.37 -27.46
CA ASP A 642 15.87 11.23 -27.57
C ASP A 642 15.39 11.69 -26.19
N VAL A 643 14.66 12.80 -26.19
CA VAL A 643 14.04 13.39 -25.01
C VAL A 643 12.56 13.09 -25.07
N VAL A 644 12.02 12.52 -23.99
CA VAL A 644 10.62 12.10 -23.89
C VAL A 644 9.92 12.83 -22.75
N VAL A 645 8.64 13.14 -22.97
CA VAL A 645 7.66 13.39 -21.90
C VAL A 645 6.69 12.20 -21.86
N VAL A 646 6.33 11.78 -20.64
CA VAL A 646 5.54 10.58 -20.35
C VAL A 646 4.61 10.91 -19.18
N GLY A 647 3.57 11.69 -19.46
CA GLY A 647 2.70 12.29 -18.45
C GLY A 647 3.48 13.05 -17.37
N ARG A 648 3.44 12.56 -16.13
CA ARG A 648 4.19 13.10 -14.98
C ARG A 648 5.72 12.99 -15.13
N GLY A 649 6.19 12.03 -15.92
CA GLY A 649 7.61 11.78 -16.14
C GLY A 649 8.18 12.57 -17.32
N TYR A 650 9.45 12.95 -17.23
CA TYR A 650 10.24 13.42 -18.35
C TYR A 650 11.69 12.92 -18.26
N GLY A 651 12.39 12.86 -19.39
CA GLY A 651 13.78 12.42 -19.37
C GLY A 651 14.46 12.37 -20.72
N ARG A 652 15.59 11.67 -20.75
CA ARG A 652 16.34 11.34 -21.97
C ARG A 652 16.60 9.84 -21.98
N VAL A 653 16.21 9.18 -23.07
CA VAL A 653 16.33 7.73 -23.24
C VAL A 653 17.81 7.32 -23.19
N ARG A 654 18.20 6.56 -22.17
CA ARG A 654 19.59 6.11 -21.94
C ARG A 654 19.92 4.79 -22.63
N ASP A 655 18.92 3.93 -22.69
CA ASP A 655 19.00 2.51 -23.05
C ASP A 655 17.59 2.08 -23.48
N ILE A 656 17.49 1.38 -24.62
CA ILE A 656 16.26 0.78 -25.13
C ILE A 656 16.47 -0.73 -25.11
N MET A 657 15.51 -1.48 -24.58
CA MET A 657 15.51 -2.94 -24.63
C MET A 657 14.27 -3.47 -25.37
N ASP A 658 14.49 -4.49 -26.16
CA ASP A 658 13.47 -5.27 -26.86
C ASP A 658 12.73 -6.23 -25.90
N ASP A 659 11.64 -6.84 -26.36
CA ASP A 659 10.86 -7.84 -25.61
C ASP A 659 11.68 -9.07 -25.17
N GLN A 660 12.71 -9.41 -25.94
CA GLN A 660 13.70 -10.46 -25.63
C GLN A 660 14.86 -9.97 -24.72
N GLY A 661 14.75 -8.79 -24.12
CA GLY A 661 15.77 -8.21 -23.22
C GLY A 661 17.08 -7.77 -23.91
N LYS A 662 17.14 -7.88 -25.25
CA LYS A 662 18.25 -7.42 -26.08
C LYS A 662 18.26 -5.90 -26.12
N ARG A 663 19.44 -5.27 -26.13
CA ARG A 663 19.56 -3.82 -26.31
C ARG A 663 19.42 -3.44 -27.78
N GLY A 664 18.63 -2.40 -28.05
CA GLY A 664 18.55 -1.70 -29.33
C GLY A 664 18.99 -0.25 -29.21
N ASP A 665 19.36 0.37 -30.32
CA ASP A 665 19.61 1.83 -30.39
C ASP A 665 18.42 2.59 -31.00
N GLU A 666 17.49 1.91 -31.69
CA GLU A 666 16.27 2.46 -32.29
C GLU A 666 15.07 1.49 -32.12
N ALA A 667 13.84 2.02 -32.07
CA ALA A 667 12.60 1.26 -32.01
C ALA A 667 11.55 1.82 -32.97
N LEU A 668 10.84 0.93 -33.68
CA LEU A 668 9.91 1.25 -34.77
C LEU A 668 8.44 1.17 -34.30
N PRO A 669 7.46 1.69 -35.07
CA PRO A 669 6.04 1.48 -34.83
C PRO A 669 5.66 0.00 -34.59
N SER A 670 4.61 -0.21 -33.80
CA SER A 670 4.16 -1.49 -33.24
C SER A 670 5.21 -2.27 -32.44
N SER A 671 6.38 -1.71 -32.11
CA SER A 671 7.38 -2.41 -31.29
C SER A 671 7.17 -2.15 -29.79
N PRO A 672 6.96 -3.17 -28.94
CA PRO A 672 6.98 -3.04 -27.49
C PRO A 672 8.45 -2.97 -27.02
N VAL A 673 8.82 -1.90 -26.35
CA VAL A 673 10.20 -1.69 -25.87
C VAL A 673 10.26 -1.14 -24.46
N THR A 674 11.28 -1.56 -23.71
CA THR A 674 11.54 -1.12 -22.34
C THR A 674 12.60 -0.01 -22.33
N ILE A 675 12.19 1.20 -21.97
CA ILE A 675 13.06 2.39 -21.93
C ILE A 675 13.48 2.76 -20.50
N SER A 676 14.63 3.42 -20.38
CA SER A 676 15.14 3.92 -19.09
C SER A 676 15.73 5.34 -19.22
N GLY A 677 15.73 6.09 -18.11
CA GLY A 677 16.24 7.47 -18.06
C GLY A 677 15.17 8.55 -17.85
N ILE A 678 13.95 8.16 -17.49
CA ILE A 678 12.89 9.03 -16.97
C ILE A 678 13.22 9.43 -15.52
N ASN A 679 12.78 10.61 -15.06
CA ASN A 679 13.00 11.12 -13.71
C ASN A 679 12.11 10.47 -12.62
N GLU A 680 10.85 10.20 -12.95
CA GLU A 680 9.78 9.65 -12.10
C GLU A 680 9.24 8.38 -12.78
N VAL A 681 8.54 7.52 -12.04
CA VAL A 681 7.83 6.37 -12.63
C VAL A 681 6.51 6.91 -13.23
N PRO A 682 6.27 6.81 -14.55
CA PRO A 682 5.03 7.28 -15.15
C PRO A 682 3.84 6.39 -14.78
N ASP A 683 2.63 6.89 -14.98
CA ASP A 683 1.41 6.10 -14.78
C ASP A 683 1.17 5.16 -15.97
N ALA A 684 0.66 3.96 -15.71
CA ALA A 684 0.45 2.97 -16.75
C ALA A 684 -0.80 3.31 -17.58
N GLY A 685 -0.66 3.37 -18.90
CA GLY A 685 -1.65 3.96 -19.82
C GLY A 685 -1.37 5.41 -20.21
N ASP A 686 -0.32 6.06 -19.70
CA ASP A 686 0.08 7.39 -20.17
C ASP A 686 0.59 7.39 -21.61
N ASN A 687 0.23 8.41 -22.39
CA ASN A 687 0.86 8.65 -23.67
C ASN A 687 2.27 9.25 -23.49
N PHE A 688 3.20 8.85 -24.35
CA PHE A 688 4.53 9.46 -24.46
C PHE A 688 4.69 10.18 -25.80
N TYR A 689 5.51 11.25 -25.76
CA TYR A 689 5.86 12.05 -26.93
C TYR A 689 7.36 12.38 -26.89
N VAL A 690 8.06 12.17 -28.01
CA VAL A 690 9.43 12.66 -28.21
C VAL A 690 9.40 14.17 -28.48
N VAL A 691 10.21 14.95 -27.77
CA VAL A 691 10.29 16.41 -27.97
C VAL A 691 11.73 16.89 -28.11
N LYS A 692 11.93 17.85 -29.01
CA LYS A 692 13.27 18.41 -29.35
C LYS A 692 14.00 19.09 -28.18
N ASN A 693 13.28 19.48 -27.13
CA ASN A 693 13.79 20.29 -26.03
C ASN A 693 13.38 19.76 -24.65
N ILE A 694 14.36 19.38 -23.81
CA ILE A 694 14.11 18.88 -22.44
C ILE A 694 13.35 19.88 -21.54
N ARG A 695 13.50 21.19 -21.78
CA ARG A 695 12.73 22.22 -21.07
C ARG A 695 11.23 22.24 -21.41
N ALA A 696 10.84 21.72 -22.57
CA ALA A 696 9.43 21.59 -22.94
C ALA A 696 8.81 20.39 -22.20
N ALA A 697 9.52 19.25 -22.18
CA ALA A 697 9.12 18.08 -21.41
C ALA A 697 9.03 18.38 -19.90
N GLU A 698 10.03 19.08 -19.35
CA GLU A 698 10.06 19.53 -17.95
C GLU A 698 8.88 20.45 -17.60
N ALA A 699 8.51 21.37 -18.52
CA ALA A 699 7.36 22.24 -18.32
C ALA A 699 6.02 21.48 -18.32
N ALA A 700 5.81 20.59 -19.30
CA ALA A 700 4.57 19.82 -19.42
C ALA A 700 4.36 18.85 -18.24
N ALA A 701 5.39 18.11 -17.85
CA ALA A 701 5.36 17.25 -16.67
C ALA A 701 5.07 18.05 -15.38
N ALA A 702 5.71 19.22 -15.21
CA ALA A 702 5.47 20.08 -14.05
C ALA A 702 4.05 20.69 -14.02
N GLU A 703 3.51 21.05 -15.18
CA GLU A 703 2.13 21.52 -15.33
C GLU A 703 1.14 20.43 -14.91
N ARG A 704 1.31 19.20 -15.40
CA ARG A 704 0.49 18.05 -15.04
C ARG A 704 0.56 17.70 -13.56
N ILE A 705 1.75 17.62 -12.97
CA ILE A 705 1.93 17.34 -11.53
C ILE A 705 1.24 18.40 -10.65
N ASN A 706 1.23 19.67 -11.06
CA ASN A 706 0.52 20.71 -10.34
C ASN A 706 -1.01 20.58 -10.50
N ARG A 707 -1.49 20.34 -11.73
CA ARG A 707 -2.92 20.11 -12.04
C ARG A 707 -3.49 18.91 -11.28
N GLU A 708 -2.72 17.83 -11.13
CA GLU A 708 -3.11 16.66 -10.33
C GLU A 708 -3.17 16.99 -8.84
N ARG A 709 -2.14 17.63 -8.29
CA ARG A 709 -2.12 18.08 -6.89
C ARG A 709 -3.28 19.02 -6.58
N GLU A 710 -3.66 19.89 -7.51
CA GLU A 710 -4.82 20.78 -7.36
C GLU A 710 -6.15 19.99 -7.38
N LYS A 711 -6.29 18.96 -8.23
CA LYS A 711 -7.43 18.04 -8.21
C LYS A 711 -7.52 17.25 -6.89
N GLU A 712 -6.40 16.78 -6.34
CA GLU A 712 -6.34 16.13 -5.02
C GLU A 712 -6.77 17.09 -3.89
N LEU A 713 -6.22 18.31 -3.88
CA LEU A 713 -6.54 19.35 -2.89
C LEU A 713 -8.00 19.85 -3.02
N ALA A 714 -8.61 19.76 -4.21
CA ALA A 714 -10.03 20.02 -4.42
C ALA A 714 -10.91 18.92 -3.82
N LYS A 715 -10.58 17.64 -4.08
CA LYS A 715 -11.26 16.47 -3.46
C LYS A 715 -11.15 16.47 -1.92
N GLY A 716 -10.07 17.04 -1.36
CA GLY A 716 -9.76 16.98 0.07
C GLY A 716 -10.54 17.90 1.02
N LYS A 717 -11.49 18.72 0.58
CA LYS A 717 -12.22 19.68 1.44
C LYS A 717 -13.40 19.03 2.19
N ILE A 718 -13.08 18.09 3.08
CA ILE A 718 -14.03 17.60 4.08
C ILE A 718 -14.38 18.76 5.02
N SER A 719 -15.66 19.13 5.12
CA SER A 719 -16.12 20.16 6.06
C SER A 719 -16.01 19.69 7.51
N LEU A 720 -16.04 20.62 8.46
CA LEU A 720 -16.05 20.25 9.89
C LEU A 720 -17.33 19.48 10.24
N GLU A 721 -18.48 19.79 9.63
CA GLU A 721 -19.71 18.99 9.76
C GLU A 721 -19.48 17.54 9.33
N ASN A 722 -18.91 17.31 8.14
CA ASN A 722 -18.66 15.96 7.63
C ASN A 722 -17.63 15.19 8.48
N ILE A 723 -16.69 15.89 9.14
CA ILE A 723 -15.79 15.28 10.14
C ILE A 723 -16.58 14.91 11.41
N PHE A 724 -17.50 15.74 11.89
CA PHE A 724 -18.34 15.42 13.04
C PHE A 724 -19.38 14.31 12.77
N GLU A 725 -19.88 14.17 11.55
CA GLU A 725 -20.72 13.03 11.16
C GLU A 725 -19.91 11.73 11.08
N LYS A 726 -18.73 11.76 10.46
CA LYS A 726 -17.80 10.60 10.49
C LYS A 726 -17.30 10.27 11.91
N MET A 727 -17.19 11.27 12.80
CA MET A 727 -16.95 11.06 14.24
C MET A 727 -18.21 10.75 15.07
N LYS A 728 -19.40 10.66 14.47
CA LYS A 728 -20.58 10.04 15.11
C LYS A 728 -20.68 8.56 14.78
N GLY A 729 -20.20 8.13 13.60
CA GLY A 729 -20.01 6.72 13.25
C GLY A 729 -18.78 6.06 13.91
N LEU A 730 -18.31 6.56 15.05
CA LEU A 730 -16.98 6.24 15.63
C LEU A 730 -16.92 4.91 16.40
N GLN A 731 -17.50 3.85 15.80
CA GLN A 731 -17.17 2.46 16.14
C GLN A 731 -16.59 1.68 14.96
N SER A 732 -16.54 2.26 13.74
CA SER A 732 -15.85 1.62 12.62
C SER A 732 -14.34 1.52 12.89
N LYS A 733 -13.82 0.29 12.86
CA LYS A 733 -12.41 0.01 13.14
C LYS A 733 -11.60 0.24 11.88
N GLN A 734 -10.45 0.92 12.01
CA GLN A 734 -9.59 1.20 10.87
C GLN A 734 -8.45 0.20 10.78
N LEU A 735 -8.27 -0.41 9.61
CA LEU A 735 -7.09 -1.21 9.29
C LEU A 735 -6.17 -0.37 8.38
N PRO A 736 -5.16 0.33 8.94
CA PRO A 736 -4.22 1.11 8.16
C PRO A 736 -3.22 0.20 7.44
N LEU A 737 -3.00 0.42 6.14
CA LEU A 737 -2.09 -0.39 5.30
C LEU A 737 -1.08 0.49 4.56
N VAL A 738 0.11 -0.05 4.29
CA VAL A 738 1.10 0.51 3.36
C VAL A 738 1.37 -0.53 2.27
N VAL A 739 1.09 -0.18 1.01
CA VAL A 739 1.19 -1.08 -0.14
C VAL A 739 2.45 -0.77 -0.96
N LYS A 740 3.20 -1.81 -1.30
CA LYS A 740 4.35 -1.76 -2.21
C LYS A 740 4.21 -2.85 -3.25
N ALA A 741 4.33 -2.52 -4.53
CA ALA A 741 4.35 -3.51 -5.60
C ALA A 741 5.50 -3.27 -6.58
N ASP A 742 5.79 -4.26 -7.40
CA ASP A 742 6.86 -4.29 -8.39
C ASP A 742 6.63 -3.29 -9.54
N VAL A 743 5.38 -3.21 -9.99
CA VAL A 743 4.91 -2.55 -11.20
C VAL A 743 3.75 -1.60 -10.87
N ARG A 744 3.63 -0.49 -11.60
CA ARG A 744 2.66 0.58 -11.35
C ARG A 744 1.21 0.10 -11.34
N GLY A 745 0.76 -0.59 -12.39
CA GLY A 745 -0.60 -1.13 -12.42
C GLY A 745 -0.90 -2.13 -11.30
N SER A 746 0.08 -2.91 -10.84
CA SER A 746 -0.05 -3.81 -9.69
C SER A 746 -0.31 -3.04 -8.38
N VAL A 747 0.34 -1.88 -8.19
CA VAL A 747 0.07 -1.01 -7.01
C VAL A 747 -1.39 -0.57 -7.00
N ASP A 748 -1.89 -0.10 -8.16
CA ASP A 748 -3.21 0.51 -8.27
C ASP A 748 -4.33 -0.53 -8.15
N VAL A 749 -4.17 -1.71 -8.77
CA VAL A 749 -5.12 -2.83 -8.63
C VAL A 749 -5.16 -3.40 -7.22
N VAL A 750 -4.00 -3.62 -6.58
CA VAL A 750 -3.96 -4.07 -5.17
C VAL A 750 -4.55 -2.99 -4.25
N ALA A 751 -4.36 -1.71 -4.54
CA ALA A 751 -4.97 -0.63 -3.77
C ALA A 751 -6.50 -0.58 -3.92
N ALA A 752 -7.04 -0.79 -5.14
CA ALA A 752 -8.48 -0.86 -5.37
C ALA A 752 -9.11 -2.08 -4.67
N ALA A 753 -8.61 -3.29 -4.93
CA ALA A 753 -9.14 -4.51 -4.35
C ALA A 753 -9.10 -4.55 -2.81
N LEU A 754 -8.12 -3.89 -2.19
CA LEU A 754 -8.06 -3.72 -0.73
C LEU A 754 -8.96 -2.60 -0.20
N ALA A 755 -9.35 -1.63 -1.02
CA ALA A 755 -10.37 -0.63 -0.65
C ALA A 755 -11.78 -1.24 -0.70
N ASP A 756 -12.07 -2.06 -1.71
CA ASP A 756 -13.38 -2.71 -1.94
C ASP A 756 -13.76 -3.71 -0.81
N LEU A 757 -12.78 -4.23 -0.07
CA LEU A 757 -12.98 -5.02 1.15
C LEU A 757 -13.49 -4.20 2.36
N SER A 758 -13.68 -2.88 2.23
CA SER A 758 -14.17 -2.03 3.33
C SER A 758 -15.67 -2.20 3.56
N THR A 759 -16.06 -2.23 4.83
CA THR A 759 -17.46 -2.31 5.30
C THR A 759 -17.77 -1.18 6.28
N ASP A 760 -19.05 -0.99 6.63
CA ASP A 760 -19.45 0.01 7.63
C ASP A 760 -18.77 -0.22 8.99
N ASP A 761 -18.54 -1.48 9.37
CA ASP A 761 -17.86 -1.85 10.61
C ASP A 761 -16.32 -1.76 10.52
N ILE A 762 -15.73 -1.92 9.33
CA ILE A 762 -14.26 -1.87 9.14
C ILE A 762 -13.88 -1.08 7.88
N THR A 763 -13.19 0.04 8.09
CA THR A 763 -12.61 0.84 7.00
C THR A 763 -11.14 0.48 6.78
N ILE A 764 -10.82 -0.10 5.62
CA ILE A 764 -9.42 -0.30 5.23
C ILE A 764 -8.86 1.03 4.73
N SER A 765 -7.66 1.41 5.19
CA SER A 765 -7.14 2.76 4.95
C SER A 765 -5.69 2.74 4.52
N ILE A 766 -5.50 2.70 3.20
CA ILE A 766 -4.18 2.76 2.55
C ILE A 766 -3.56 4.14 2.83
N LYS A 767 -2.46 4.16 3.59
CA LYS A 767 -1.76 5.38 4.00
C LYS A 767 -0.68 5.79 3.00
N HIS A 768 -0.15 4.82 2.26
CA HIS A 768 0.84 5.02 1.20
C HIS A 768 0.80 3.82 0.25
N ALA A 769 0.85 4.09 -1.04
CA ALA A 769 0.92 3.11 -2.12
C ALA A 769 2.02 3.57 -3.09
N ALA A 770 2.99 2.71 -3.40
CA ALA A 770 4.10 3.08 -4.29
C ALA A 770 4.78 1.88 -4.95
N VAL A 771 5.54 2.15 -6.01
CA VAL A 771 6.30 1.17 -6.79
C VAL A 771 7.69 0.92 -6.18
N GLY A 772 8.16 -0.32 -6.21
CA GLY A 772 9.50 -0.75 -5.81
C GLY A 772 9.59 -1.39 -4.42
N GLY A 773 10.77 -1.97 -4.14
CA GLY A 773 11.05 -2.72 -2.90
C GLY A 773 10.91 -1.90 -1.60
N ILE A 774 10.70 -2.62 -0.48
CA ILE A 774 10.38 -2.00 0.81
C ILE A 774 11.65 -1.41 1.46
N ASN A 775 11.59 -0.11 1.76
CA ASN A 775 12.68 0.68 2.34
C ASN A 775 12.45 1.02 3.82
N GLU A 776 13.50 1.49 4.51
CA GLU A 776 13.39 1.93 5.91
C GLU A 776 12.28 2.99 6.09
N SER A 777 12.19 3.98 5.20
CA SER A 777 11.17 5.04 5.24
C SER A 777 9.74 4.50 5.29
N ASP A 778 9.48 3.38 4.60
CA ASP A 778 8.15 2.78 4.52
C ASP A 778 7.78 2.11 5.85
N VAL A 779 8.75 1.43 6.47
CA VAL A 779 8.61 0.84 7.82
C VAL A 779 8.46 1.92 8.88
N VAL A 780 9.17 3.05 8.77
CA VAL A 780 9.03 4.18 9.70
C VAL A 780 7.65 4.85 9.56
N LEU A 781 7.11 4.98 8.33
CA LEU A 781 5.75 5.47 8.09
C LEU A 781 4.70 4.52 8.64
N ALA A 782 4.87 3.21 8.42
CA ALA A 782 3.99 2.18 8.94
C ALA A 782 3.97 2.18 10.47
N GLN A 783 5.13 2.19 11.12
CA GLN A 783 5.26 2.34 12.58
C GLN A 783 4.55 3.60 13.10
N ALA A 784 4.71 4.74 12.43
CA ALA A 784 4.11 6.01 12.84
C ALA A 784 2.57 6.08 12.65
N SER A 785 2.00 5.19 11.83
CA SER A 785 0.56 5.10 11.55
C SER A 785 -0.12 3.84 12.09
N GLY A 786 0.64 2.93 12.73
CA GLY A 786 0.14 1.63 13.19
C GLY A 786 -0.18 0.66 12.04
N ALA A 787 0.39 0.87 10.85
CA ALA A 787 0.04 0.14 9.64
C ALA A 787 0.83 -1.16 9.45
N ILE A 788 0.20 -2.11 8.75
CA ILE A 788 0.87 -3.32 8.21
C ILE A 788 1.48 -2.96 6.86
N VAL A 789 2.71 -3.41 6.58
CA VAL A 789 3.34 -3.27 5.27
C VAL A 789 3.07 -4.51 4.43
N ILE A 790 2.44 -4.32 3.27
CA ILE A 790 2.17 -5.34 2.26
C ILE A 790 3.12 -5.12 1.08
N GLY A 791 3.92 -6.13 0.76
CA GLY A 791 4.72 -6.20 -0.47
C GLY A 791 4.11 -7.21 -1.44
N PHE A 792 3.77 -6.79 -2.66
CA PHE A 792 3.33 -7.63 -3.77
C PHE A 792 4.44 -7.78 -4.82
N ASN A 793 4.90 -9.02 -5.08
CA ASN A 793 6.03 -9.34 -5.97
C ASN A 793 7.31 -8.53 -5.70
N VAL A 794 7.52 -8.06 -4.46
CA VAL A 794 8.67 -7.22 -4.06
C VAL A 794 9.41 -7.77 -2.86
N THR A 795 10.72 -7.53 -2.83
CA THR A 795 11.55 -7.85 -1.67
C THR A 795 11.69 -6.67 -0.70
N SER A 796 11.79 -6.98 0.59
CA SER A 796 12.15 -6.02 1.63
C SER A 796 13.66 -5.97 1.87
N SER A 797 14.22 -4.76 1.84
CA SER A 797 15.66 -4.53 2.03
C SER A 797 16.15 -4.98 3.42
N LEU A 798 17.44 -5.39 3.51
CA LEU A 798 18.03 -5.86 4.77
C LEU A 798 17.99 -4.81 5.89
N GLN A 799 17.99 -3.52 5.54
CA GLN A 799 17.82 -2.42 6.51
C GLN A 799 16.35 -2.31 6.94
N ALA A 800 15.39 -2.35 6.01
CA ALA A 800 13.96 -2.33 6.35
C ALA A 800 13.57 -3.48 7.28
N ARG A 801 14.01 -4.73 7.01
CA ARG A 801 13.75 -5.89 7.88
C ARG A 801 14.25 -5.66 9.32
N ARG A 802 15.52 -5.26 9.47
CA ARG A 802 16.11 -4.99 10.80
C ARG A 802 15.39 -3.87 11.56
N VAL A 803 14.87 -2.87 10.85
CA VAL A 803 14.09 -1.78 11.46
C VAL A 803 12.68 -2.25 11.82
N ALA A 804 12.06 -3.13 11.03
CA ALA A 804 10.78 -3.74 11.32
C ALA A 804 10.87 -4.66 12.55
N ASP A 805 11.86 -5.55 12.60
CA ASP A 805 12.16 -6.43 13.74
C ASP A 805 12.34 -5.60 15.04
N ALA A 806 13.19 -4.57 14.98
CA ALA A 806 13.54 -3.72 16.12
C ALA A 806 12.41 -2.77 16.57
N ARG A 807 11.35 -2.61 15.79
CA ARG A 807 10.19 -1.75 16.09
C ARG A 807 8.85 -2.50 16.05
N SER A 808 8.89 -3.84 16.02
CA SER A 808 7.72 -4.72 15.97
C SER A 808 6.67 -4.33 14.91
N THR A 809 7.14 -3.91 13.73
CA THR A 809 6.28 -3.53 12.59
C THR A 809 6.17 -4.71 11.64
N GLU A 810 4.94 -5.12 11.29
CA GLU A 810 4.73 -6.31 10.46
C GLU A 810 4.95 -6.01 8.97
N ILE A 811 5.75 -6.86 8.31
CA ILE A 811 5.93 -6.88 6.86
C ILE A 811 5.45 -8.23 6.36
N ARG A 812 4.45 -8.24 5.47
CA ARG A 812 4.03 -9.44 4.72
C ARG A 812 4.41 -9.27 3.25
N LEU A 813 4.88 -10.37 2.64
CA LEU A 813 5.24 -10.44 1.22
C LEU A 813 4.37 -11.51 0.56
N TYR A 814 3.85 -11.20 -0.62
CA TYR A 814 2.93 -12.04 -1.38
C TYR A 814 3.29 -11.98 -2.86
N ASP A 815 3.17 -13.11 -3.56
CA ASP A 815 3.41 -13.19 -5.00
C ASP A 815 2.09 -13.44 -5.79
N VAL A 816 0.97 -13.62 -5.09
CA VAL A 816 -0.37 -13.88 -5.63
C VAL A 816 -1.40 -12.97 -4.96
N ILE A 817 -2.22 -12.28 -5.76
CA ILE A 817 -3.14 -11.24 -5.25
C ILE A 817 -4.24 -11.80 -4.32
N TYR A 818 -4.70 -13.03 -4.56
CA TYR A 818 -5.69 -13.71 -3.72
C TYR A 818 -5.21 -13.87 -2.27
N ASP A 819 -3.93 -14.23 -2.07
CA ASP A 819 -3.37 -14.40 -0.73
C ASP A 819 -3.38 -13.09 0.06
N VAL A 820 -3.14 -11.95 -0.61
CA VAL A 820 -3.24 -10.60 -0.03
C VAL A 820 -4.66 -10.31 0.42
N ILE A 821 -5.63 -10.52 -0.49
CA ILE A 821 -7.06 -10.27 -0.26
C ILE A 821 -7.59 -11.12 0.90
N ASP A 822 -7.26 -12.41 0.92
CA ASP A 822 -7.72 -13.34 1.94
C ASP A 822 -7.08 -13.06 3.31
N ASP A 823 -5.78 -12.74 3.37
CA ASP A 823 -5.14 -12.39 4.64
C ASP A 823 -5.61 -11.05 5.19
N VAL A 824 -5.88 -10.04 4.34
CA VAL A 824 -6.47 -8.78 4.79
C VAL A 824 -7.92 -9.00 5.24
N ARG A 825 -8.69 -9.87 4.56
CA ARG A 825 -10.03 -10.26 5.04
C ARG A 825 -9.95 -10.94 6.41
N LYS A 826 -9.05 -11.92 6.61
CA LYS A 826 -8.82 -12.56 7.93
C LYS A 826 -8.38 -11.56 9.01
N ALA A 827 -7.53 -10.59 8.66
CA ALA A 827 -7.09 -9.55 9.59
C ALA A 827 -8.23 -8.60 9.98
N ALA A 828 -9.14 -8.30 9.05
CA ALA A 828 -10.35 -7.54 9.31
C ALA A 828 -11.37 -8.36 10.12
N GLU A 829 -11.63 -9.64 9.80
CA GLU A 829 -12.44 -10.54 10.64
C GLU A 829 -11.92 -10.59 12.08
N GLY A 830 -10.58 -10.68 12.26
CA GLY A 830 -9.92 -10.64 13.58
C GLY A 830 -10.03 -9.31 14.32
N LEU A 831 -10.47 -8.23 13.66
CA LEU A 831 -10.80 -6.94 14.28
C LEU A 831 -12.30 -6.81 14.61
N LEU A 832 -13.21 -7.57 13.99
CA LEU A 832 -14.64 -7.51 14.30
C LEU A 832 -14.92 -7.90 15.76
N ASP A 833 -15.89 -7.22 16.39
CA ASP A 833 -16.40 -7.71 17.68
C ASP A 833 -17.28 -8.95 17.44
N PRO A 834 -17.12 -10.02 18.24
CA PRO A 834 -17.82 -11.28 18.02
C PRO A 834 -19.32 -11.16 18.35
N GLU A 835 -20.14 -11.85 17.56
CA GLU A 835 -21.59 -11.84 17.69
C GLU A 835 -22.03 -12.66 18.92
N LEU A 836 -22.80 -12.04 19.81
CA LEU A 836 -23.32 -12.68 21.03
C LEU A 836 -24.65 -13.38 20.74
N LYS A 837 -24.61 -14.68 20.45
CA LYS A 837 -25.82 -15.49 20.22
C LYS A 837 -26.31 -16.10 21.52
N LEU A 838 -27.62 -16.02 21.76
CA LEU A 838 -28.25 -16.65 22.92
C LEU A 838 -28.72 -18.06 22.54
N GLU A 839 -28.03 -19.06 23.08
CA GLU A 839 -28.41 -20.48 22.97
C GLU A 839 -29.33 -20.83 24.15
N VAL A 840 -30.60 -21.16 23.89
CA VAL A 840 -31.53 -21.62 24.92
C VAL A 840 -31.19 -23.08 25.27
N LEU A 841 -30.91 -23.33 26.55
CA LEU A 841 -30.49 -24.64 27.06
C LEU A 841 -31.66 -25.47 27.59
N GLY A 842 -32.74 -24.84 28.05
CA GLY A 842 -33.91 -25.52 28.59
C GLY A 842 -34.85 -24.61 29.37
N HIS A 843 -35.95 -25.20 29.83
CA HIS A 843 -37.07 -24.50 30.48
C HIS A 843 -37.44 -25.19 31.80
N ALA A 844 -37.77 -24.40 32.83
CA ALA A 844 -38.32 -24.87 34.09
C ALA A 844 -39.59 -24.12 34.48
N GLU A 845 -40.56 -24.84 35.02
CA GLU A 845 -41.79 -24.28 35.59
C GLU A 845 -41.67 -24.21 37.12
N VAL A 846 -42.01 -23.07 37.74
CA VAL A 846 -42.02 -22.89 39.19
C VAL A 846 -43.32 -23.43 39.78
N ARG A 847 -43.24 -24.53 40.54
CA ARG A 847 -44.39 -25.16 41.21
C ARG A 847 -44.61 -24.68 42.63
N GLU A 848 -43.53 -24.44 43.38
CA GLU A 848 -43.58 -23.96 44.77
C GLU A 848 -42.45 -22.95 45.02
N VAL A 849 -42.57 -22.10 46.05
CA VAL A 849 -41.55 -21.11 46.39
C VAL A 849 -41.25 -21.16 47.90
N PHE A 850 -40.01 -21.53 48.23
CA PHE A 850 -39.56 -21.74 49.60
C PHE A 850 -38.77 -20.54 50.12
N LYS A 851 -39.17 -20.01 51.28
CA LYS A 851 -38.48 -18.89 51.94
C LYS A 851 -37.54 -19.41 53.04
N ILE A 852 -36.24 -19.44 52.76
CA ILE A 852 -35.22 -20.02 53.66
C ILE A 852 -34.42 -18.89 54.31
N SER A 853 -34.50 -18.77 55.65
CA SER A 853 -34.01 -17.62 56.43
C SER A 853 -32.50 -17.32 56.34
N LYS A 854 -31.69 -18.22 55.77
CA LYS A 854 -30.24 -18.04 55.53
C LYS A 854 -29.85 -17.97 54.04
N VAL A 855 -30.79 -18.19 53.12
CA VAL A 855 -30.51 -18.41 51.69
C VAL A 855 -31.30 -17.47 50.79
N GLY A 856 -32.48 -17.01 51.21
CA GLY A 856 -33.38 -16.15 50.43
C GLY A 856 -34.63 -16.91 49.95
N MET A 857 -35.27 -16.41 48.90
CA MET A 857 -36.30 -17.15 48.16
C MET A 857 -35.63 -18.23 47.29
N VAL A 858 -36.21 -19.43 47.25
CA VAL A 858 -35.77 -20.56 46.43
C VAL A 858 -36.97 -21.13 45.69
N ALA A 859 -36.90 -21.18 44.36
CA ALA A 859 -37.94 -21.74 43.53
C ALA A 859 -37.84 -23.28 43.51
N GLY A 860 -38.94 -23.97 43.81
CA GLY A 860 -39.13 -25.39 43.53
C GLY A 860 -39.58 -25.55 42.09
N CYS A 861 -38.65 -25.96 41.24
CA CYS A 861 -38.80 -25.97 39.79
C CYS A 861 -38.86 -27.40 39.23
N TYR A 862 -39.73 -27.61 38.25
CA TYR A 862 -39.75 -28.82 37.43
C TYR A 862 -39.18 -28.51 36.05
N VAL A 863 -38.13 -29.20 35.63
CA VAL A 863 -37.54 -28.99 34.30
C VAL A 863 -38.45 -29.63 33.25
N THR A 864 -39.08 -28.81 32.41
CA THR A 864 -39.98 -29.27 31.35
C THR A 864 -39.18 -29.75 30.14
N ASP A 865 -38.19 -28.98 29.70
CA ASP A 865 -37.39 -29.26 28.52
C ASP A 865 -35.90 -28.90 28.72
N GLY A 866 -35.02 -29.56 27.98
CA GLY A 866 -33.58 -29.29 27.96
C GLY A 866 -32.83 -29.59 29.26
N VAL A 867 -31.80 -28.79 29.54
CA VAL A 867 -30.88 -28.94 30.67
C VAL A 867 -30.55 -27.58 31.30
N ILE A 868 -30.74 -27.47 32.61
CA ILE A 868 -30.43 -26.27 33.40
C ILE A 868 -29.06 -26.44 34.03
N LEU A 869 -28.13 -25.53 33.73
CA LEU A 869 -26.76 -25.54 34.24
C LEU A 869 -26.57 -24.56 35.39
N ARG A 870 -25.79 -24.97 36.40
CA ARG A 870 -25.34 -24.07 37.46
C ARG A 870 -24.48 -22.94 36.87
N ASN A 871 -24.79 -21.69 37.24
CA ASN A 871 -24.19 -20.43 36.75
C ASN A 871 -24.62 -19.94 35.34
N ALA A 872 -25.62 -20.56 34.70
CA ALA A 872 -26.21 -20.08 33.45
C ALA A 872 -26.99 -18.75 33.63
N GLN A 873 -27.36 -18.11 32.51
CA GLN A 873 -28.30 -16.99 32.50
C GLN A 873 -29.74 -17.50 32.47
N ILE A 874 -30.64 -16.75 33.10
CA ILE A 874 -32.06 -17.05 33.20
C ILE A 874 -32.88 -15.78 32.93
N ARG A 875 -33.96 -15.96 32.19
CA ARG A 875 -35.05 -15.00 32.00
C ARG A 875 -36.30 -15.55 32.68
N VAL A 876 -37.03 -14.68 33.36
CA VAL A 876 -38.28 -15.02 34.06
C VAL A 876 -39.45 -14.56 33.19
N THR A 877 -40.28 -15.49 32.76
CA THR A 877 -41.55 -15.23 32.06
C THR A 877 -42.74 -15.59 32.94
N ARG A 878 -43.84 -14.85 32.81
CA ARG A 878 -45.12 -15.07 33.48
C ARG A 878 -46.21 -14.69 32.47
N GLU A 879 -47.11 -15.62 32.16
CA GLU A 879 -48.14 -15.40 31.12
C GLU A 879 -47.52 -14.94 29.78
N ASP A 880 -46.44 -15.60 29.37
CA ASP A 880 -45.56 -15.28 28.23
C ASP A 880 -44.89 -13.89 28.22
N ILE A 881 -45.18 -13.03 29.20
CA ILE A 881 -44.54 -11.73 29.38
C ILE A 881 -43.21 -11.90 30.13
N VAL A 882 -42.14 -11.37 29.55
CA VAL A 882 -40.82 -11.32 30.20
C VAL A 882 -40.81 -10.28 31.31
N ILE A 883 -40.69 -10.72 32.56
CA ILE A 883 -40.57 -9.85 33.74
C ILE A 883 -39.13 -9.40 33.93
N GLU A 884 -38.19 -10.35 33.95
CA GLU A 884 -36.79 -10.12 34.31
C GLU A 884 -35.87 -10.82 33.31
N LYS A 885 -34.75 -10.18 32.95
CA LYS A 885 -33.78 -10.68 31.96
C LYS A 885 -32.38 -10.81 32.56
N ASP A 886 -31.55 -11.66 31.95
CA ASP A 886 -30.09 -11.72 32.12
C ASP A 886 -29.58 -11.96 33.54
N ARG A 887 -30.43 -12.49 34.44
CA ARG A 887 -30.04 -12.88 35.79
C ARG A 887 -29.26 -14.18 35.78
N ARG A 888 -28.31 -14.32 36.69
CA ARG A 888 -27.52 -15.54 36.83
C ARG A 888 -28.12 -16.46 37.89
N LEU A 889 -28.07 -17.76 37.66
CA LEU A 889 -28.43 -18.74 38.68
C LEU A 889 -27.28 -18.89 39.69
N ASN A 890 -27.55 -18.55 40.96
CA ASN A 890 -26.60 -18.55 42.07
C ASN A 890 -26.39 -19.98 42.62
N GLN A 891 -27.49 -20.73 42.83
CA GLN A 891 -27.42 -22.10 43.34
C GLN A 891 -28.48 -23.01 42.70
N LEU A 892 -28.04 -24.21 42.32
CA LEU A 892 -28.87 -25.32 41.85
C LEU A 892 -28.76 -26.46 42.87
N ARG A 893 -29.89 -26.97 43.35
CA ARG A 893 -29.97 -28.11 44.26
C ARG A 893 -30.94 -29.16 43.77
N ARG A 894 -30.68 -30.43 44.09
CA ARG A 894 -31.62 -31.53 43.93
C ARG A 894 -31.81 -32.18 45.31
N PHE A 895 -33.00 -32.00 45.89
CA PHE A 895 -33.30 -32.31 47.29
C PHE A 895 -32.34 -31.65 48.29
N LYS A 896 -31.25 -32.32 48.66
CA LYS A 896 -30.23 -31.82 49.61
C LYS A 896 -28.87 -31.57 48.97
N ASP A 897 -28.65 -32.06 47.75
CA ASP A 897 -27.35 -32.06 47.09
C ASP A 897 -27.19 -30.86 46.15
N ASP A 898 -26.00 -30.28 46.13
CA ASP A 898 -25.59 -29.21 45.22
C ASP A 898 -25.37 -29.79 43.81
N ALA A 899 -26.30 -29.57 42.88
CA ALA A 899 -26.25 -30.14 41.54
C ALA A 899 -25.40 -29.28 40.58
N LYS A 900 -24.78 -29.92 39.57
CA LYS A 900 -24.11 -29.23 38.45
C LYS A 900 -25.09 -28.89 37.32
N GLU A 901 -25.99 -29.84 37.04
CA GLU A 901 -27.02 -29.77 36.01
C GLU A 901 -28.32 -30.41 36.53
N ALA A 902 -29.46 -29.98 35.97
CA ALA A 902 -30.76 -30.66 36.09
C ALA A 902 -31.33 -30.85 34.68
N ARG A 903 -31.84 -32.04 34.37
CA ARG A 903 -32.37 -32.42 33.04
C ARG A 903 -33.89 -32.45 33.06
N SER A 904 -34.52 -32.32 31.89
CA SER A 904 -35.97 -32.53 31.70
C SER A 904 -36.49 -33.75 32.47
N GLY A 905 -37.65 -33.59 33.12
CA GLY A 905 -38.27 -34.59 33.98
C GLY A 905 -37.75 -34.63 35.43
N GLN A 906 -36.81 -33.75 35.82
CA GLN A 906 -36.31 -33.67 37.20
C GLN A 906 -36.82 -32.44 37.95
N GLU A 907 -37.03 -32.60 39.26
CA GLU A 907 -37.31 -31.51 40.19
C GLU A 907 -36.00 -30.96 40.77
N CYS A 908 -35.90 -29.63 40.87
CA CYS A 908 -34.72 -28.94 41.40
C CYS A 908 -35.10 -27.65 42.16
N GLY A 909 -34.31 -27.34 43.18
CA GLY A 909 -34.35 -26.06 43.88
C GLY A 909 -33.42 -25.07 43.21
N MET A 910 -33.97 -23.97 42.68
CA MET A 910 -33.23 -22.93 41.96
C MET A 910 -33.22 -21.62 42.76
N LYS A 911 -32.04 -21.02 42.94
CA LYS A 911 -31.89 -19.65 43.45
C LYS A 911 -31.35 -18.73 42.37
N ILE A 912 -32.11 -17.69 42.05
CA ILE A 912 -31.73 -16.60 41.15
C ILE A 912 -30.92 -15.55 41.93
N ASP A 913 -29.93 -14.91 41.29
CA ASP A 913 -29.11 -13.89 41.95
C ASP A 913 -29.77 -12.50 41.96
N GLY A 914 -29.99 -11.96 43.17
CA GLY A 914 -30.54 -10.62 43.37
C GLY A 914 -32.00 -10.42 42.90
N TYR A 915 -32.81 -11.48 42.85
CA TYR A 915 -34.23 -11.44 42.47
C TYR A 915 -35.07 -12.34 43.39
N ASP A 916 -36.09 -11.78 44.04
CA ASP A 916 -36.92 -12.47 45.05
C ASP A 916 -38.44 -12.54 44.71
N ASP A 917 -38.96 -11.81 43.69
CA ASP A 917 -40.39 -11.87 43.29
C ASP A 917 -40.69 -13.04 42.34
N ILE A 918 -40.32 -14.25 42.77
CA ILE A 918 -40.67 -15.50 42.08
C ILE A 918 -42.04 -15.98 42.58
N LYS A 919 -42.93 -16.35 41.66
CA LYS A 919 -44.28 -16.86 41.94
C LYS A 919 -44.49 -18.25 41.32
N VAL A 920 -45.52 -18.94 41.81
CA VAL A 920 -45.97 -20.22 41.24
C VAL A 920 -46.59 -19.94 39.87
N GLY A 921 -46.23 -20.74 38.85
CA GLY A 921 -46.61 -20.52 37.46
C GLY A 921 -45.64 -19.64 36.66
N ASP A 922 -44.56 -19.15 37.28
CA ASP A 922 -43.46 -18.52 36.53
C ASP A 922 -42.68 -19.58 35.73
N VAL A 923 -42.24 -19.23 34.53
CA VAL A 923 -41.35 -20.04 33.69
C VAL A 923 -39.95 -19.41 33.69
N LEU A 924 -38.94 -20.27 33.84
CA LEU A 924 -37.53 -19.92 33.85
C LEU A 924 -36.89 -20.46 32.56
N GLU A 925 -36.69 -19.56 31.59
CA GLU A 925 -35.95 -19.82 30.36
C GLU A 925 -34.44 -19.73 30.67
N CYS A 926 -33.73 -20.85 30.58
CA CYS A 926 -32.31 -20.95 30.86
C CYS A 926 -31.52 -20.89 29.54
N TYR A 927 -30.58 -19.95 29.43
CA TYR A 927 -29.77 -19.74 28.22
C TYR A 927 -28.30 -19.44 28.52
N LYS A 928 -27.51 -19.47 27.46
CA LYS A 928 -26.06 -19.27 27.45
C LYS A 928 -25.70 -18.32 26.32
N THR A 929 -24.93 -17.28 26.62
CA THR A 929 -24.27 -16.48 25.58
C THR A 929 -23.18 -17.33 24.93
N LEU A 930 -23.31 -17.63 23.64
CA LEU A 930 -22.21 -18.07 22.79
C LEU A 930 -21.58 -16.84 22.15
N VAL A 931 -20.25 -16.75 22.27
CA VAL A 931 -19.43 -15.77 21.58
C VAL A 931 -19.04 -16.38 20.24
N VAL A 932 -19.68 -15.95 19.15
CA VAL A 932 -19.44 -16.47 17.81
C VAL A 932 -18.58 -15.47 17.02
N PRO A 933 -17.40 -15.83 16.50
CA PRO A 933 -16.61 -14.92 15.68
C PRO A 933 -17.41 -14.55 14.42
N ARG A 934 -17.53 -13.24 14.17
CA ARG A 934 -18.23 -12.72 12.99
C ARG A 934 -17.31 -12.79 11.78
N LYS A 935 -17.87 -13.12 10.62
CA LYS A 935 -17.19 -13.16 9.32
C LYS A 935 -17.57 -11.96 8.46
N LEU A 936 -16.75 -11.71 7.44
CA LEU A 936 -17.00 -10.72 6.37
C LEU A 936 -17.63 -11.39 5.14
#